data_AF-A0A1J8P6N3-F1
#
_entry.id   AF-A0A1J8P6N3-F1
#
_cell.length_a   1.000
_cell.length_b   1.000
_cell.length_c   1.000
_cell.angle_alpha   90.00
_cell.angle_beta   90.00
_cell.angle_gamma   90.00
#
_symmetry.space_group_name_H-M   'P 1'
#
loop_
_entity.id
_entity.type
_entity.pdbx_description
1 polymer ?
#
loop_
_entity_poly.entity_id
_entity_poly.type
_entity_poly.pdbx_seq_one_letter_code
_entity_poly.pdbx_strand_id
1 'polypeptide(L)'
;GLMEEHELELKAYLDEHKDTQVKESLEAFRDSLNAQCADLQFEIENQLKQEFLNILKEKSENQVLKLIAFHEKLLSKTNQHSQLAWLTYQSLEKMKRAASNTLSKMEDRVSTLDALSGEEKIRVLAEVSKNINDLYENLEYFKEADQVKIKEFKTKTLASLELGTWSKGKVVDTYRVPLVDDNAFRVVVQLSDDVDAAYLAGKHFGNSTLVQMDEYGNYRVVYGPELGGIPDGKKVKFEILGHGDTVEKTMGKRTAADMAKSILDLKAHIPKTVDVTAVSLKGCCAGVDYGKDVLIELNKENFKPVISSRLGLTEVYTFGRVLTSRIYHSENNRTAWKYDENDKIVAVPYSDEKHHIVLSVDEEGNPKVIKTHNNKDWRKFKGELRVKVMAGERLNTLDALENFQDQLKIQGAKMSQIDIETGEQDWFKGRPDNTLRSYGRHTRLMGTIIESNITLHIDSGLHDGATVFSYKNAPDQEVVINSPEYLVSYSDAWKSNFIFFDYNEENIPFLSVPIKYDPDITLNIIISTEGSTKEMVLSQLQQAKKELGRASILKVRISTGQQYLMPEQESRDLINYLSQELGVRIERAHEDTRYSEPRLLLSKNPGDPEIKVHDHLAETTPHQDTPLHNWADLSQEQINKLTTEAQKPQPSLANHD
;
A
#
# COMPACT_ATOMS: atom_id res chain seq x y z
N GLY A 1 -11.56 -18.29 -48.40
CA GLY A 1 -10.41 -17.37 -48.32
C GLY A 1 -9.67 -17.36 -49.65
N LEU A 2 -8.34 -17.57 -49.65
CA LEU A 2 -7.50 -17.60 -50.86
C LEU A 2 -7.97 -18.60 -51.94
N MET A 3 -8.54 -19.73 -51.53
CA MET A 3 -9.00 -20.77 -52.46
C MET A 3 -10.33 -20.43 -53.16
N GLU A 4 -11.26 -19.75 -52.50
CA GLU A 4 -12.53 -19.34 -53.15
C GLU A 4 -12.28 -18.26 -54.21
N GLU A 5 -11.30 -17.39 -53.96
CA GLU A 5 -10.84 -16.38 -54.89
C GLU A 5 -10.22 -17.05 -56.13
N HIS A 6 -9.32 -18.01 -55.93
CA HIS A 6 -8.74 -18.79 -57.03
C HIS A 6 -9.73 -19.72 -57.73
N GLU A 7 -10.75 -20.26 -57.04
CA GLU A 7 -11.79 -21.09 -57.67
C GLU A 7 -12.70 -20.26 -58.57
N LEU A 8 -13.03 -19.02 -58.17
CA LEU A 8 -13.77 -18.07 -59.00
C LEU A 8 -12.95 -17.60 -60.21
N GLU A 9 -11.66 -17.31 -60.03
CA GLU A 9 -10.73 -16.97 -61.12
C GLU A 9 -10.57 -18.13 -62.11
N LEU A 10 -10.38 -19.36 -61.61
CA LEU A 10 -10.23 -20.56 -62.43
C LEU A 10 -11.54 -20.88 -63.18
N LYS A 11 -12.69 -20.68 -62.55
CA LYS A 11 -14.01 -20.85 -63.17
C LYS A 11 -14.27 -19.83 -64.27
N ALA A 12 -13.95 -18.55 -64.02
CA ALA A 12 -14.02 -17.51 -65.06
C ALA A 12 -13.09 -17.83 -66.24
N TYR A 13 -11.90 -18.34 -65.97
CA TYR A 13 -10.93 -18.76 -66.99
C TYR A 13 -11.42 -19.97 -67.82
N LEU A 14 -12.06 -20.95 -67.17
CA LEU A 14 -12.66 -22.13 -67.79
C LEU A 14 -13.90 -21.82 -68.66
N ASP A 15 -14.65 -20.78 -68.30
CA ASP A 15 -15.86 -20.34 -69.03
C ASP A 15 -15.52 -19.57 -70.33
N GLU A 16 -14.37 -18.90 -70.39
CA GLU A 16 -13.90 -18.16 -71.58
C GLU A 16 -13.06 -19.01 -72.57
N HIS A 17 -12.58 -20.19 -72.16
CA HIS A 17 -11.72 -21.04 -72.97
C HIS A 17 -12.48 -21.94 -73.96
N LYS A 18 -12.09 -21.91 -75.25
CA LYS A 18 -12.77 -22.62 -76.36
C LYS A 18 -12.13 -23.96 -76.76
N ASP A 19 -10.97 -24.30 -76.20
CA ASP A 19 -10.26 -25.56 -76.47
C ASP A 19 -10.71 -26.65 -75.50
N THR A 20 -11.39 -27.67 -76.04
CA THR A 20 -12.02 -28.74 -75.25
C THR A 20 -11.02 -29.56 -74.44
N GLN A 21 -9.80 -29.78 -74.94
CA GLN A 21 -8.82 -30.66 -74.29
C GLN A 21 -8.09 -29.97 -73.13
N VAL A 22 -7.83 -28.67 -73.28
CA VAL A 22 -7.30 -27.82 -72.20
C VAL A 22 -8.36 -27.65 -71.10
N LYS A 23 -9.63 -27.50 -71.49
CA LYS A 23 -10.75 -27.39 -70.55
C LYS A 23 -10.91 -28.65 -69.68
N GLU A 24 -10.91 -29.84 -70.29
CA GLU A 24 -10.98 -31.13 -69.58
C GLU A 24 -9.81 -31.31 -68.59
N SER A 25 -8.60 -30.88 -68.97
CA SER A 25 -7.41 -30.99 -68.12
C SER A 25 -7.47 -30.04 -66.92
N LEU A 26 -7.97 -28.81 -67.11
CA LEU A 26 -8.15 -27.83 -66.05
C LEU A 26 -9.31 -28.21 -65.11
N GLU A 27 -10.39 -28.80 -65.64
CA GLU A 27 -11.48 -29.37 -64.83
C GLU A 27 -10.99 -30.53 -63.95
N ALA A 28 -10.19 -31.45 -64.50
CA ALA A 28 -9.57 -32.54 -63.73
C ALA A 28 -8.59 -32.02 -62.65
N PHE A 29 -7.85 -30.95 -62.94
CA PHE A 29 -6.99 -30.29 -61.96
C PHE A 29 -7.81 -29.64 -60.83
N ARG A 30 -8.90 -28.93 -61.16
CA ARG A 30 -9.83 -28.35 -60.17
C ARG A 30 -10.41 -29.44 -59.27
N ASP A 31 -10.89 -30.53 -59.85
CA ASP A 31 -11.52 -31.61 -59.09
C ASP A 31 -10.51 -32.33 -58.17
N SER A 32 -9.25 -32.49 -58.61
CA SER A 32 -8.14 -32.99 -57.78
C SER A 32 -7.79 -32.05 -56.63
N LEU A 33 -7.75 -30.73 -56.89
CA LEU A 33 -7.52 -29.71 -55.88
C LEU A 33 -8.63 -29.73 -54.82
N ASN A 34 -9.89 -29.81 -55.27
CA ASN A 34 -11.06 -29.90 -54.40
C ASN A 34 -11.06 -31.18 -53.55
N ALA A 35 -10.62 -32.32 -54.09
CA ALA A 35 -10.48 -33.57 -53.34
C ALA A 35 -9.40 -33.46 -52.24
N GLN A 36 -8.22 -32.91 -52.56
CA GLN A 36 -7.16 -32.69 -51.57
C GLN A 36 -7.58 -31.71 -50.47
N CYS A 37 -8.34 -30.67 -50.83
CA CYS A 37 -8.91 -29.76 -49.84
C CYS A 37 -9.94 -30.44 -48.93
N ALA A 38 -10.78 -31.33 -49.47
CA ALA A 38 -11.72 -32.10 -48.67
C ALA A 38 -11.02 -33.05 -47.68
N ASP A 39 -9.92 -33.69 -48.10
CA ASP A 39 -9.12 -34.57 -47.24
C ASP A 39 -8.43 -33.79 -46.11
N LEU A 40 -7.80 -32.65 -46.43
CA LEU A 40 -7.18 -31.77 -45.43
C LEU A 40 -8.21 -31.23 -44.43
N GLN A 41 -9.39 -30.87 -44.92
CA GLN A 41 -10.49 -30.40 -44.09
C GLN A 41 -10.99 -31.50 -43.14
N PHE A 42 -11.14 -32.74 -43.63
CA PHE A 42 -11.51 -33.88 -42.80
C PHE A 42 -10.47 -34.15 -41.69
N GLU A 43 -9.18 -34.04 -42.00
CA GLU A 43 -8.11 -34.20 -41.01
C GLU A 43 -8.17 -33.11 -39.94
N ILE A 44 -8.36 -31.85 -40.33
CA ILE A 44 -8.54 -30.71 -39.40
C ILE A 44 -9.74 -30.95 -38.47
N GLU A 45 -10.89 -31.37 -39.02
CA GLU A 45 -12.09 -31.65 -38.24
C GLU A 45 -11.88 -32.79 -37.23
N ASN A 46 -11.17 -33.85 -37.64
CA ASN A 46 -10.86 -34.97 -36.75
C ASN A 46 -9.89 -34.56 -35.64
N GLN A 47 -8.87 -33.75 -35.94
CA GLN A 47 -7.96 -33.21 -34.93
C GLN A 47 -8.70 -32.34 -33.90
N LEU A 48 -9.57 -31.43 -34.36
CA LEU A 48 -10.40 -30.57 -33.49
C LEU A 48 -11.32 -31.42 -32.60
N LYS A 49 -11.89 -32.50 -33.14
CA LYS A 49 -12.71 -33.43 -32.36
C LYS A 49 -11.91 -34.15 -31.28
N GLN A 50 -10.68 -34.59 -31.57
CA GLN A 50 -9.82 -35.22 -30.57
C GLN A 50 -9.38 -34.23 -29.48
N GLU A 51 -9.03 -33.01 -29.88
CA GLU A 51 -8.74 -31.90 -28.95
C GLU A 51 -9.93 -31.66 -28.01
N PHE A 52 -11.14 -31.54 -28.55
CA PHE A 52 -12.36 -31.37 -27.76
C PHE A 52 -12.59 -32.53 -26.77
N LEU A 53 -12.44 -33.78 -27.22
CA LEU A 53 -12.57 -34.96 -26.35
C LEU A 53 -11.53 -35.00 -25.24
N ASN A 54 -10.32 -34.50 -25.49
CA ASN A 54 -9.28 -34.40 -24.46
C ASN A 54 -9.62 -33.34 -23.42
N ILE A 55 -10.11 -32.17 -23.83
CA ILE A 55 -10.60 -31.13 -22.91
C ILE A 55 -11.72 -31.67 -22.01
N LEU A 56 -12.61 -32.51 -22.56
CA LEU A 56 -13.71 -33.11 -21.80
C LEU A 56 -13.26 -34.09 -20.69
N LYS A 57 -12.03 -34.60 -20.73
CA LYS A 57 -11.47 -35.49 -19.69
C LYS A 57 -10.86 -34.74 -18.50
N GLU A 58 -10.70 -33.43 -18.60
CA GLU A 58 -10.07 -32.63 -17.55
C GLU A 58 -10.98 -32.38 -16.35
N LYS A 59 -10.37 -32.01 -15.22
CA LYS A 59 -11.11 -31.53 -14.04
C LYS A 59 -11.89 -30.27 -14.40
N SER A 60 -13.10 -30.13 -13.87
CA SER A 60 -14.04 -29.03 -14.18
C SER A 60 -13.43 -27.63 -14.03
N GLU A 61 -12.57 -27.43 -13.04
CA GLU A 61 -11.88 -26.15 -12.74
C GLU A 61 -10.98 -25.69 -13.90
N ASN A 62 -10.24 -26.62 -14.51
CA ASN A 62 -9.34 -26.33 -15.64
C ASN A 62 -10.06 -26.45 -17.00
N GLN A 63 -11.24 -27.06 -17.01
CA GLN A 63 -11.98 -27.38 -18.22
C GLN A 63 -12.67 -26.14 -18.82
N VAL A 64 -13.13 -25.18 -18.01
CA VAL A 64 -13.88 -24.01 -18.49
C VAL A 64 -13.02 -23.13 -19.42
N LEU A 65 -11.84 -22.70 -18.95
CA LEU A 65 -10.94 -21.85 -19.74
C LEU A 65 -10.47 -22.54 -21.04
N LYS A 66 -10.21 -23.85 -20.99
CA LYS A 66 -9.82 -24.61 -22.19
C LYS A 66 -10.96 -24.73 -23.20
N LEU A 67 -12.20 -24.89 -22.72
CA LEU A 67 -13.37 -24.89 -23.59
C LEU A 67 -13.62 -23.51 -24.22
N ILE A 68 -13.37 -22.42 -23.50
CA ILE A 68 -13.46 -21.03 -24.02
C ILE A 68 -12.44 -20.82 -25.13
N ALA A 69 -11.15 -21.10 -24.86
CA ALA A 69 -10.10 -20.98 -25.85
C ALA A 69 -10.37 -21.86 -27.10
N PHE A 70 -10.90 -23.07 -26.89
CA PHE A 70 -11.31 -23.95 -27.99
C PHE A 70 -12.49 -23.37 -28.78
N HIS A 71 -13.48 -22.77 -28.12
CA HIS A 71 -14.62 -22.14 -28.77
C HIS A 71 -14.22 -20.91 -29.60
N GLU A 72 -13.37 -20.03 -29.07
CA GLU A 72 -12.81 -18.89 -29.81
C GLU A 72 -12.00 -19.33 -31.03
N LYS A 73 -11.20 -20.39 -30.88
CA LYS A 73 -10.49 -21.04 -31.98
C LYS A 73 -11.44 -21.57 -33.07
N LEU A 74 -12.63 -22.05 -32.72
CA LEU A 74 -13.66 -22.43 -33.70
C LEU A 74 -14.29 -21.21 -34.38
N LEU A 75 -14.59 -20.15 -33.63
CA LEU A 75 -15.20 -18.91 -34.17
C LEU A 75 -14.30 -18.18 -35.18
N SER A 76 -12.97 -18.27 -35.02
CA SER A 76 -12.00 -17.70 -35.95
C SER A 76 -11.89 -18.43 -37.30
N LYS A 77 -12.53 -19.60 -37.46
CA LYS A 77 -12.55 -20.37 -38.71
C LYS A 77 -13.82 -20.05 -39.51
N THR A 78 -13.70 -19.88 -40.83
CA THR A 78 -14.84 -19.56 -41.70
C THR A 78 -15.88 -20.69 -41.67
N ASN A 79 -17.06 -20.42 -41.09
CA ASN A 79 -18.13 -21.40 -40.90
C ASN A 79 -18.90 -21.67 -42.23
N GLN A 80 -18.35 -22.49 -43.11
CA GLN A 80 -19.06 -22.97 -44.31
C GLN A 80 -19.59 -24.40 -44.19
N HIS A 81 -19.26 -25.12 -43.09
CA HIS A 81 -19.55 -26.55 -42.95
C HIS A 81 -20.34 -26.89 -41.67
N SER A 82 -21.27 -27.84 -41.80
CA SER A 82 -22.20 -28.25 -40.73
C SER A 82 -21.51 -28.90 -39.52
N GLN A 83 -20.37 -29.57 -39.71
CA GLN A 83 -19.63 -30.23 -38.62
C GLN A 83 -18.94 -29.23 -37.67
N LEU A 84 -18.32 -28.19 -38.22
CA LEU A 84 -17.75 -27.09 -37.42
C LEU A 84 -18.84 -26.31 -36.67
N ALA A 85 -19.98 -26.05 -37.32
CA ALA A 85 -21.13 -25.45 -36.66
C ALA A 85 -21.63 -26.30 -35.48
N TRP A 86 -21.66 -27.62 -35.63
CA TRP A 86 -22.05 -28.55 -34.56
C TRP A 86 -21.03 -28.59 -33.41
N LEU A 87 -19.72 -28.63 -33.70
CA LEU A 87 -18.68 -28.56 -32.66
C LEU A 87 -18.70 -27.21 -31.91
N THR A 88 -18.97 -26.12 -32.61
CA THR A 88 -19.17 -24.78 -32.02
C THR A 88 -20.36 -24.77 -31.06
N TYR A 89 -21.49 -25.36 -31.46
CA TYR A 89 -22.65 -25.51 -30.59
C TYR A 89 -22.36 -26.41 -29.36
N GLN A 90 -21.71 -27.55 -29.58
CA GLN A 90 -21.40 -28.48 -28.50
C GLN A 90 -20.41 -27.92 -27.49
N SER A 91 -19.37 -27.21 -27.96
CA SER A 91 -18.42 -26.54 -27.07
C SER A 91 -19.13 -25.52 -26.20
N LEU A 92 -20.04 -24.72 -26.76
CA LEU A 92 -20.84 -23.76 -25.99
C LEU A 92 -21.72 -24.41 -24.91
N GLU A 93 -22.43 -25.49 -25.23
CA GLU A 93 -23.24 -26.19 -24.23
C GLU A 93 -22.40 -26.86 -23.13
N LYS A 94 -21.22 -27.38 -23.49
CA LYS A 94 -20.28 -27.93 -22.50
C LYS A 94 -19.66 -26.85 -21.63
N MET A 95 -19.33 -25.69 -22.17
CA MET A 95 -18.86 -24.52 -21.42
C MET A 95 -19.86 -24.12 -20.35
N LYS A 96 -21.13 -23.92 -20.74
CA LYS A 96 -22.20 -23.55 -19.81
C LYS A 96 -22.31 -24.56 -18.65
N ARG A 97 -22.33 -25.86 -18.96
CA ARG A 97 -22.41 -26.89 -17.93
C ARG A 97 -21.17 -26.94 -17.02
N ALA A 98 -19.98 -26.79 -17.59
CA ALA A 98 -18.74 -26.77 -16.83
C ALA A 98 -18.69 -25.57 -15.88
N ALA A 99 -19.14 -24.39 -16.32
CA ALA A 99 -19.25 -23.20 -15.49
C ALA A 99 -20.21 -23.40 -14.30
N SER A 100 -21.42 -23.91 -14.53
CA SER A 100 -22.38 -24.18 -13.43
C SER A 100 -21.82 -25.20 -12.42
N ASN A 101 -21.12 -26.24 -12.91
CA ASN A 101 -20.48 -27.24 -12.04
C ASN A 101 -19.34 -26.62 -11.22
N THR A 102 -18.50 -25.79 -11.83
CA THR A 102 -17.40 -25.11 -11.13
C THR A 102 -17.95 -24.15 -10.08
N LEU A 103 -18.96 -23.35 -10.40
CA LEU A 103 -19.64 -22.49 -9.42
C LEU A 103 -20.18 -23.29 -8.23
N SER A 104 -20.92 -24.38 -8.48
CA SER A 104 -21.47 -25.22 -7.41
C SER A 104 -20.36 -25.80 -6.52
N LYS A 105 -19.24 -26.22 -7.13
CA LYS A 105 -18.08 -26.72 -6.38
C LYS A 105 -17.46 -25.62 -5.50
N MET A 106 -17.40 -24.38 -5.99
CA MET A 106 -16.89 -23.25 -5.20
C MET A 106 -17.83 -22.89 -4.04
N GLU A 107 -19.14 -22.96 -4.24
CA GLU A 107 -20.15 -22.81 -3.18
C GLU A 107 -19.98 -23.88 -2.09
N ASP A 108 -19.78 -25.13 -2.48
CA ASP A 108 -19.51 -26.25 -1.56
C ASP A 108 -18.20 -26.03 -0.78
N ARG A 109 -17.13 -25.61 -1.47
CA ARG A 109 -15.83 -25.29 -0.84
C ARG A 109 -15.98 -24.20 0.21
N VAL A 110 -16.68 -23.11 -0.13
CA VAL A 110 -16.94 -22.00 0.80
C VAL A 110 -17.70 -22.47 2.05
N SER A 111 -18.66 -23.39 1.87
CA SER A 111 -19.43 -23.94 2.99
C SER A 111 -18.57 -24.73 4.01
N THR A 112 -17.35 -25.12 3.63
CA THR A 112 -16.40 -25.80 4.53
C THR A 112 -15.44 -24.84 5.26
N LEU A 113 -15.42 -23.55 4.92
CA LEU A 113 -14.42 -22.59 5.42
C LEU A 113 -14.47 -22.34 6.92
N ASP A 114 -15.64 -22.46 7.54
CA ASP A 114 -15.80 -22.25 8.99
C ASP A 114 -15.12 -23.34 9.83
N ALA A 115 -14.88 -24.51 9.24
CA ALA A 115 -14.15 -25.60 9.87
C ALA A 115 -12.62 -25.48 9.72
N LEU A 116 -12.13 -24.50 8.93
CA LEU A 116 -10.71 -24.31 8.64
C LEU A 116 -10.13 -23.13 9.42
N SER A 117 -8.83 -23.19 9.72
CA SER A 117 -8.10 -22.13 10.43
C SER A 117 -6.77 -21.80 9.77
N GLY A 118 -6.33 -20.55 9.90
CA GLY A 118 -4.99 -20.12 9.49
C GLY A 118 -4.73 -20.25 7.99
N GLU A 119 -3.58 -20.82 7.64
CA GLU A 119 -3.08 -20.92 6.25
C GLU A 119 -3.99 -21.75 5.34
N GLU A 120 -4.59 -22.84 5.84
CA GLU A 120 -5.46 -23.69 5.01
C GLU A 120 -6.71 -22.92 4.56
N LYS A 121 -7.25 -22.05 5.42
CA LYS A 121 -8.38 -21.17 5.06
C LYS A 121 -7.97 -20.18 3.96
N ILE A 122 -6.78 -19.59 4.06
CA ILE A 122 -6.23 -18.67 3.06
C ILE A 122 -6.04 -19.40 1.72
N ARG A 123 -5.49 -20.62 1.75
CA ARG A 123 -5.27 -21.44 0.56
C ARG A 123 -6.58 -21.79 -0.17
N VAL A 124 -7.60 -22.22 0.57
CA VAL A 124 -8.92 -22.53 -0.02
C VAL A 124 -9.57 -21.26 -0.58
N LEU A 125 -9.47 -20.12 0.11
CA LEU A 125 -9.97 -18.85 -0.41
C LEU A 125 -9.25 -18.43 -1.70
N ALA A 126 -7.93 -18.63 -1.79
CA ALA A 126 -7.19 -18.36 -3.03
C ALA A 126 -7.64 -19.27 -4.19
N GLU A 127 -7.90 -20.56 -3.93
CA GLU A 127 -8.47 -21.50 -4.92
C GLU A 127 -9.85 -21.03 -5.39
N VAL A 128 -10.74 -20.67 -4.45
CA VAL A 128 -12.08 -20.17 -4.77
C VAL A 128 -12.01 -18.86 -5.55
N SER A 129 -11.18 -17.91 -5.10
CA SER A 129 -11.03 -16.60 -5.71
C SER A 129 -10.56 -16.72 -7.15
N LYS A 130 -9.54 -17.55 -7.41
CA LYS A 130 -9.07 -17.84 -8.77
C LYS A 130 -10.19 -18.33 -9.68
N ASN A 131 -10.88 -19.41 -9.29
CA ASN A 131 -11.93 -20.02 -10.14
C ASN A 131 -13.11 -19.06 -10.39
N ILE A 132 -13.51 -18.28 -9.38
CA ILE A 132 -14.61 -17.32 -9.54
C ILE A 132 -14.21 -16.14 -10.42
N ASN A 133 -12.95 -15.66 -10.33
CA ASN A 133 -12.45 -14.62 -11.22
C ASN A 133 -12.42 -15.10 -12.68
N ASP A 134 -11.93 -16.31 -12.92
CA ASP A 134 -11.92 -16.94 -14.25
C ASP A 134 -13.34 -17.00 -14.85
N LEU A 135 -14.35 -17.35 -14.04
CA LEU A 135 -15.76 -17.32 -14.46
C LEU A 135 -16.28 -15.88 -14.68
N TYR A 136 -15.90 -14.94 -13.82
CA TYR A 136 -16.38 -13.56 -13.89
C TYR A 136 -15.84 -12.81 -15.11
N GLU A 137 -14.61 -13.09 -15.55
CA GLU A 137 -14.01 -12.48 -16.75
C GLU A 137 -14.66 -12.99 -18.05
N ASN A 138 -15.33 -14.15 -18.00
CA ASN A 138 -15.86 -14.84 -19.17
C ASN A 138 -17.40 -14.95 -19.16
N LEU A 139 -18.09 -14.04 -18.46
CA LEU A 139 -19.54 -14.09 -18.23
C LEU A 139 -20.37 -14.21 -19.52
N GLU A 140 -19.91 -13.59 -20.61
CA GLU A 140 -20.61 -13.55 -21.90
C GLU A 140 -20.90 -14.95 -22.50
N TYR A 141 -20.09 -15.95 -22.14
CA TYR A 141 -20.27 -17.33 -22.62
C TYR A 141 -21.31 -18.14 -21.83
N PHE A 142 -21.82 -17.60 -20.71
CA PHE A 142 -22.69 -18.30 -19.78
C PHE A 142 -24.15 -17.87 -19.90
N LYS A 143 -25.06 -18.70 -19.37
CA LYS A 143 -26.49 -18.37 -19.32
C LYS A 143 -26.70 -17.21 -18.34
N GLU A 144 -27.65 -16.32 -18.62
CA GLU A 144 -27.94 -15.15 -17.76
C GLU A 144 -28.11 -15.50 -16.28
N ALA A 145 -28.81 -16.61 -15.98
CA ALA A 145 -28.99 -17.07 -14.60
C ALA A 145 -27.67 -17.40 -13.89
N ASP A 146 -26.71 -18.01 -14.60
CA ASP A 146 -25.37 -18.31 -14.05
C ASP A 146 -24.54 -17.03 -13.95
N GLN A 147 -24.65 -16.12 -14.92
CA GLN A 147 -23.96 -14.83 -14.87
C GLN A 147 -24.34 -14.03 -13.62
N VAL A 148 -25.63 -13.96 -13.30
CA VAL A 148 -26.14 -13.27 -12.10
C VAL A 148 -25.56 -13.91 -10.84
N LYS A 149 -25.55 -15.24 -10.74
CA LYS A 149 -25.00 -15.96 -9.59
C LYS A 149 -23.50 -15.77 -9.45
N ILE A 150 -22.73 -15.89 -10.53
CA ILE A 150 -21.27 -15.67 -10.52
C ILE A 150 -20.97 -14.24 -10.05
N LYS A 151 -21.69 -13.24 -10.59
CA LYS A 151 -21.54 -11.85 -10.18
C LYS A 151 -21.89 -11.63 -8.72
N GLU A 152 -23.00 -12.17 -8.23
CA GLU A 152 -23.35 -12.09 -6.82
C GLU A 152 -22.32 -12.78 -5.92
N PHE A 153 -21.85 -13.97 -6.32
CA PHE A 153 -20.85 -14.71 -5.58
C PHE A 153 -19.53 -13.93 -5.50
N LYS A 154 -19.04 -13.40 -6.62
CA LYS A 154 -17.82 -12.58 -6.68
C LYS A 154 -17.94 -11.33 -5.83
N THR A 155 -19.02 -10.57 -6.00
CA THR A 155 -19.13 -9.22 -5.45
C THR A 155 -19.65 -9.16 -4.01
N LYS A 156 -20.29 -10.22 -3.51
CA LYS A 156 -20.80 -10.28 -2.13
C LYS A 156 -20.14 -11.37 -1.31
N THR A 157 -20.32 -12.63 -1.71
CA THR A 157 -19.91 -13.80 -0.92
C THR A 157 -18.39 -13.86 -0.79
N LEU A 158 -17.69 -13.93 -1.92
CA LEU A 158 -16.23 -14.01 -1.95
C LEU A 158 -15.60 -12.75 -1.35
N ALA A 159 -16.08 -11.57 -1.75
CA ALA A 159 -15.58 -10.30 -1.25
C ALA A 159 -15.71 -10.17 0.28
N SER A 160 -16.84 -10.59 0.88
CA SER A 160 -17.01 -10.61 2.34
C SER A 160 -16.09 -11.61 3.04
N LEU A 161 -15.82 -12.76 2.41
CA LEU A 161 -14.90 -13.77 2.95
C LEU A 161 -13.44 -13.30 2.91
N GLU A 162 -13.03 -12.67 1.79
CA GLU A 162 -11.72 -12.04 1.62
C GLU A 162 -11.54 -10.88 2.60
N LEU A 163 -12.56 -10.04 2.78
CA LEU A 163 -12.55 -9.00 3.82
C LEU A 163 -12.42 -9.62 5.22
N GLY A 164 -12.98 -10.81 5.43
CA GLY A 164 -12.81 -11.65 6.61
C GLY A 164 -11.35 -11.94 6.97
N THR A 165 -10.46 -12.07 5.98
CA THR A 165 -9.04 -12.40 6.17
C THR A 165 -8.14 -11.19 6.35
N TRP A 166 -8.63 -9.97 6.11
CA TRP A 166 -7.82 -8.77 6.29
C TRP A 166 -7.29 -8.67 7.71
N SER A 167 -6.07 -8.19 7.83
CA SER A 167 -5.40 -7.90 9.09
C SER A 167 -6.21 -6.90 9.91
N LYS A 168 -6.25 -7.08 11.23
CA LYS A 168 -6.92 -6.14 12.15
C LYS A 168 -5.85 -5.38 12.92
N GLY A 169 -5.57 -4.15 12.48
CA GLY A 169 -4.69 -3.25 13.20
C GLY A 169 -5.18 -3.00 14.64
N LYS A 170 -4.25 -2.95 15.59
CA LYS A 170 -4.59 -2.73 17.00
C LYS A 170 -4.82 -1.24 17.25
N VAL A 171 -6.06 -0.87 17.54
CA VAL A 171 -6.40 0.50 17.93
C VAL A 171 -6.03 0.72 19.40
N VAL A 172 -5.13 1.67 19.66
CA VAL A 172 -4.63 2.03 21.00
C VAL A 172 -4.85 3.52 21.28
N ASP A 173 -4.89 3.89 22.56
CA ASP A 173 -5.12 5.27 23.04
C ASP A 173 -3.83 6.04 23.37
N THR A 174 -2.67 5.41 23.17
CA THR A 174 -1.33 5.93 23.47
C THR A 174 -1.09 7.36 22.96
N TYR A 175 -1.52 7.65 21.73
CA TYR A 175 -1.32 8.92 21.04
C TYR A 175 -2.61 9.74 20.91
N ARG A 176 -3.57 9.52 21.81
CA ARG A 176 -4.90 10.13 21.76
C ARG A 176 -4.83 11.66 21.85
N VAL A 177 -5.63 12.30 21.01
CA VAL A 177 -5.84 13.75 20.95
C VAL A 177 -7.35 14.04 21.15
N PRO A 178 -7.72 14.87 22.14
CA PRO A 178 -9.12 15.21 22.38
C PRO A 178 -9.72 16.00 21.20
N LEU A 179 -10.98 15.73 20.91
CA LEU A 179 -11.77 16.52 19.96
C LEU A 179 -12.29 17.78 20.63
N VAL A 180 -12.45 18.87 19.87
CA VAL A 180 -12.96 20.14 20.40
C VAL A 180 -14.46 20.20 20.54
N ASP A 181 -15.17 19.55 19.61
CA ASP A 181 -16.61 19.45 19.66
C ASP A 181 -16.98 18.15 20.40
N ASP A 182 -17.70 18.23 21.53
CA ASP A 182 -18.15 17.05 22.30
C ASP A 182 -19.00 16.07 21.46
N ASN A 183 -19.65 16.61 20.42
CA ASN A 183 -20.44 15.82 19.48
C ASN A 183 -19.64 15.33 18.26
N ALA A 184 -18.36 15.66 18.10
CA ALA A 184 -17.57 15.14 16.99
C ALA A 184 -17.32 13.62 17.13
N PHE A 185 -17.38 12.94 15.99
CA PHE A 185 -17.09 11.52 15.85
C PHE A 185 -16.32 11.29 14.54
N ARG A 186 -15.54 10.21 14.48
CA ARG A 186 -14.78 9.81 13.29
C ARG A 186 -15.23 8.43 12.82
N VAL A 187 -15.54 8.32 11.54
CA VAL A 187 -15.67 7.01 10.90
C VAL A 187 -14.46 6.85 10.01
N VAL A 188 -13.50 6.05 10.47
CA VAL A 188 -12.28 5.74 9.75
C VAL A 188 -12.56 4.55 8.83
N VAL A 189 -12.22 4.66 7.55
CA VAL A 189 -12.49 3.63 6.55
C VAL A 189 -11.17 3.22 5.90
N GLN A 190 -10.83 1.94 6.01
CA GLN A 190 -9.68 1.31 5.37
C GLN A 190 -10.13 0.63 4.09
N LEU A 191 -9.51 0.99 2.96
CA LEU A 191 -9.92 0.51 1.63
C LEU A 191 -9.03 -0.62 1.06
N SER A 192 -7.96 -1.00 1.74
CA SER A 192 -7.09 -2.12 1.36
C SER A 192 -6.43 -2.77 2.58
N ASP A 193 -6.04 -4.05 2.49
CA ASP A 193 -5.44 -4.80 3.61
C ASP A 193 -4.01 -4.36 3.93
N ASP A 194 -3.29 -3.86 2.93
CA ASP A 194 -1.90 -3.44 3.00
C ASP A 194 -1.69 -2.05 3.61
N VAL A 195 -2.79 -1.35 3.98
CA VAL A 195 -2.73 -0.08 4.72
C VAL A 195 -3.36 -0.24 6.10
N ASP A 196 -2.70 0.24 7.16
CA ASP A 196 -3.25 0.19 8.52
C ASP A 196 -3.88 1.53 8.92
N ALA A 197 -5.20 1.55 9.07
CA ALA A 197 -5.94 2.73 9.51
C ALA A 197 -6.17 2.78 11.02
N ALA A 198 -5.69 1.80 11.80
CA ALA A 198 -5.89 1.74 13.25
C ALA A 198 -5.32 2.95 13.98
N TYR A 199 -4.18 3.49 13.52
CA TYR A 199 -3.57 4.69 14.10
C TYR A 199 -4.45 5.94 13.95
N LEU A 200 -5.17 6.08 12.83
CA LEU A 200 -6.14 7.18 12.65
C LEU A 200 -7.29 7.06 13.65
N ALA A 201 -7.81 5.86 13.86
CA ALA A 201 -8.86 5.61 14.84
C ALA A 201 -8.36 5.86 16.28
N GLY A 202 -7.13 5.44 16.58
CA GLY A 202 -6.47 5.60 17.88
C GLY A 202 -6.18 7.04 18.26
N LYS A 203 -5.86 7.91 17.29
CA LYS A 203 -5.71 9.36 17.53
C LYS A 203 -6.95 9.97 18.19
N HIS A 204 -8.14 9.47 17.89
CA HIS A 204 -9.39 9.91 18.52
C HIS A 204 -10.07 8.77 19.26
N PHE A 205 -9.29 7.98 20.00
CA PHE A 205 -9.77 6.83 20.77
C PHE A 205 -10.98 7.20 21.66
N GLY A 206 -12.01 6.35 21.62
CA GLY A 206 -13.32 6.59 22.26
C GLY A 206 -14.32 7.39 21.39
N ASN A 207 -13.85 8.07 20.34
CA ASN A 207 -14.66 8.89 19.44
C ASN A 207 -14.52 8.48 17.96
N SER A 208 -14.16 7.22 17.73
CA SER A 208 -13.93 6.65 16.41
C SER A 208 -14.56 5.28 16.25
N THR A 209 -15.05 4.99 15.04
CA THR A 209 -15.28 3.63 14.53
C THR A 209 -14.31 3.39 13.39
N LEU A 210 -13.70 2.19 13.35
CA LEU A 210 -12.87 1.75 12.22
C LEU A 210 -13.61 0.68 11.42
N VAL A 211 -13.74 0.94 10.13
CA VAL A 211 -14.38 0.09 9.13
C VAL A 211 -13.33 -0.36 8.12
N GLN A 212 -13.38 -1.62 7.71
CA GLN A 212 -12.69 -2.12 6.51
C GLN A 212 -13.73 -2.34 5.42
N MET A 213 -13.44 -1.91 4.19
CA MET A 213 -14.38 -1.93 3.08
C MET A 213 -13.71 -2.39 1.78
N ASP A 214 -14.27 -3.44 1.17
CA ASP A 214 -13.83 -3.93 -0.13
C ASP A 214 -14.34 -3.06 -1.29
N GLU A 215 -13.79 -3.27 -2.49
CA GLU A 215 -14.09 -2.49 -3.69
C GLU A 215 -15.57 -2.49 -4.11
N TYR A 216 -16.34 -3.50 -3.73
CA TYR A 216 -17.77 -3.63 -4.06
C TYR A 216 -18.68 -2.98 -3.01
N GLY A 217 -18.08 -2.58 -1.88
CA GLY A 217 -18.74 -1.86 -0.80
C GLY A 217 -19.26 -2.75 0.33
N ASN A 218 -18.91 -4.04 0.35
CA ASN A 218 -19.10 -4.80 1.58
C ASN A 218 -18.11 -4.30 2.62
N TYR A 219 -18.54 -4.28 3.87
CA TYR A 219 -17.74 -3.75 4.96
C TYR A 219 -17.89 -4.57 6.23
N ARG A 220 -16.92 -4.42 7.12
CA ARG A 220 -16.99 -4.90 8.50
C ARG A 220 -16.44 -3.85 9.44
N VAL A 221 -17.04 -3.75 10.63
CA VAL A 221 -16.50 -2.93 11.72
C VAL A 221 -15.47 -3.75 12.48
N VAL A 222 -14.28 -3.19 12.68
CA VAL A 222 -13.17 -3.85 13.39
C VAL A 222 -12.82 -3.18 14.71
N TYR A 223 -13.32 -1.96 14.95
CA TYR A 223 -13.19 -1.26 16.24
C TYR A 223 -14.29 -0.20 16.39
N GLY A 224 -14.72 0.05 17.64
CA GLY A 224 -15.75 1.03 17.97
C GLY A 224 -17.17 0.50 17.78
N PRO A 225 -18.20 1.35 17.98
CA PRO A 225 -19.59 0.96 17.74
C PRO A 225 -19.85 0.68 16.25
N GLU A 226 -20.78 -0.22 15.98
CA GLU A 226 -21.36 -0.40 14.64
C GLU A 226 -21.86 0.94 14.08
N LEU A 227 -21.91 1.10 12.75
CA LEU A 227 -22.33 2.37 12.12
C LEU A 227 -23.74 2.81 12.57
N GLY A 228 -24.66 1.85 12.69
CA GLY A 228 -26.01 2.06 13.21
C GLY A 228 -26.08 2.33 14.72
N GLY A 229 -24.99 2.06 15.45
CA GLY A 229 -24.85 2.27 16.89
C GLY A 229 -24.10 3.56 17.25
N ILE A 230 -23.78 4.42 16.27
CA ILE A 230 -23.18 5.73 16.56
C ILE A 230 -24.20 6.56 17.37
N PRO A 231 -23.79 7.16 18.51
CA PRO A 231 -24.72 7.90 19.36
C PRO A 231 -25.42 9.06 18.65
N ASP A 232 -26.68 9.30 19.01
CA ASP A 232 -27.47 10.41 18.49
C ASP A 232 -26.82 11.78 18.73
N GLY A 233 -27.10 12.73 17.83
CA GLY A 233 -26.63 14.11 17.93
C GLY A 233 -25.14 14.31 17.62
N LYS A 234 -24.44 13.25 17.22
CA LYS A 234 -23.04 13.31 16.79
C LYS A 234 -22.91 13.95 15.40
N LYS A 235 -21.75 14.58 15.19
CA LYS A 235 -21.26 15.11 13.92
C LYS A 235 -20.11 14.24 13.43
N VAL A 236 -20.37 13.43 12.43
CA VAL A 236 -19.41 12.51 11.84
C VAL A 236 -18.56 13.22 10.79
N LYS A 237 -17.26 12.90 10.82
CA LYS A 237 -16.34 13.08 9.71
C LYS A 237 -15.85 11.71 9.27
N PHE A 238 -15.98 11.40 7.99
CA PHE A 238 -15.31 10.24 7.39
C PHE A 238 -13.82 10.53 7.21
N GLU A 239 -12.97 9.57 7.58
CA GLU A 239 -11.53 9.58 7.31
C GLU A 239 -11.20 8.31 6.53
N ILE A 240 -11.08 8.45 5.21
CA ILE A 240 -10.96 7.32 4.30
C ILE A 240 -9.49 7.19 3.91
N LEU A 241 -8.92 6.00 4.07
CA LEU A 241 -7.52 5.66 3.80
C LEU A 241 -7.43 4.54 2.76
N GLY A 242 -6.60 4.76 1.75
CA GLY A 242 -6.31 3.80 0.69
C GLY A 242 -5.33 4.41 -0.30
N HIS A 243 -4.65 3.59 -1.09
CA HIS A 243 -3.75 4.07 -2.13
C HIS A 243 -4.49 4.90 -3.17
N GLY A 244 -3.88 5.95 -3.69
CA GLY A 244 -4.43 6.65 -4.85
C GLY A 244 -3.51 6.57 -6.04
N ASP A 245 -4.10 6.76 -7.21
CA ASP A 245 -3.47 6.66 -8.51
C ASP A 245 -3.80 7.91 -9.32
N THR A 246 -2.78 8.67 -9.70
CA THR A 246 -2.97 9.92 -10.46
C THR A 246 -3.33 9.68 -11.92
N VAL A 247 -2.85 8.57 -12.51
CA VAL A 247 -3.07 8.24 -13.92
C VAL A 247 -4.50 7.77 -14.11
N GLU A 248 -4.92 6.81 -13.30
CA GLU A 248 -6.28 6.26 -13.31
C GLU A 248 -7.29 7.20 -12.63
N LYS A 249 -6.80 8.20 -11.89
CA LYS A 249 -7.60 9.11 -11.04
C LYS A 249 -8.52 8.34 -10.10
N THR A 250 -7.93 7.40 -9.36
CA THR A 250 -8.67 6.55 -8.42
C THR A 250 -8.09 6.61 -7.00
N MET A 251 -8.88 6.19 -6.03
CA MET A 251 -8.44 5.95 -4.65
C MET A 251 -9.05 4.65 -4.13
N GLY A 252 -8.21 3.74 -3.63
CA GLY A 252 -8.59 2.38 -3.29
C GLY A 252 -9.23 1.67 -4.47
N LYS A 253 -8.69 1.86 -5.69
CA LYS A 253 -9.24 1.36 -6.96
C LYS A 253 -10.66 1.87 -7.32
N ARG A 254 -11.11 2.97 -6.69
CA ARG A 254 -12.44 3.56 -6.97
C ARG A 254 -12.31 4.85 -7.75
N THR A 255 -13.09 4.97 -8.80
CA THR A 255 -13.34 6.27 -9.46
C THR A 255 -14.06 7.23 -8.51
N ALA A 256 -14.19 8.50 -8.89
CA ALA A 256 -14.94 9.46 -8.08
C ALA A 256 -16.40 9.04 -7.84
N ALA A 257 -17.05 8.42 -8.83
CA ALA A 257 -18.42 7.92 -8.73
C ALA A 257 -18.51 6.70 -7.80
N ASP A 258 -17.57 5.76 -7.90
CA ASP A 258 -17.55 4.57 -7.04
C ASP A 258 -17.24 4.93 -5.58
N MET A 259 -16.37 5.92 -5.37
CA MET A 259 -16.08 6.46 -4.04
C MET A 259 -17.31 7.16 -3.45
N ALA A 260 -18.00 7.98 -4.24
CA ALA A 260 -19.23 8.65 -3.82
C ALA A 260 -20.31 7.62 -3.42
N LYS A 261 -20.50 6.58 -4.24
CA LYS A 261 -21.39 5.46 -3.91
C LYS A 261 -20.99 4.78 -2.60
N SER A 262 -19.71 4.46 -2.42
CA SER A 262 -19.20 3.84 -1.19
C SER A 262 -19.51 4.69 0.06
N ILE A 263 -19.32 6.01 -0.03
CA ILE A 263 -19.63 6.94 1.07
C ILE A 263 -21.13 6.96 1.37
N LEU A 264 -21.98 6.98 0.34
CA LEU A 264 -23.43 6.96 0.49
C LEU A 264 -23.94 5.65 1.10
N ASP A 265 -23.38 4.52 0.67
CA ASP A 265 -23.71 3.19 1.21
C ASP A 265 -23.36 3.10 2.70
N LEU A 266 -22.17 3.57 3.10
CA LEU A 266 -21.80 3.65 4.53
C LEU A 266 -22.71 4.62 5.30
N LYS A 267 -23.01 5.79 4.72
CA LYS A 267 -23.90 6.80 5.32
C LYS A 267 -25.30 6.25 5.54
N ALA A 268 -25.81 5.38 4.67
CA ALA A 268 -27.14 4.78 4.81
C ALA A 268 -27.30 3.93 6.08
N HIS A 269 -26.18 3.42 6.61
CA HIS A 269 -26.16 2.65 7.86
C HIS A 269 -26.05 3.53 9.11
N ILE A 270 -25.73 4.82 8.96
CA ILE A 270 -25.61 5.77 10.07
C ILE A 270 -27.00 6.33 10.42
N PRO A 271 -27.36 6.45 11.71
CA PRO A 271 -28.66 7.00 12.11
C PRO A 271 -28.92 8.40 11.53
N LYS A 272 -30.17 8.67 11.12
CA LYS A 272 -30.54 9.99 10.57
C LYS A 272 -30.40 11.16 11.56
N THR A 273 -30.33 10.84 12.85
CA THR A 273 -30.05 11.75 13.98
C THR A 273 -28.59 12.18 14.07
N VAL A 274 -27.71 11.55 13.28
CA VAL A 274 -26.28 11.82 13.20
C VAL A 274 -25.99 12.56 11.89
N ASP A 275 -25.28 13.68 12.00
CA ASP A 275 -24.96 14.54 10.87
C ASP A 275 -23.58 14.19 10.29
N VAL A 276 -23.50 13.85 9.01
CA VAL A 276 -22.22 13.61 8.32
C VAL A 276 -21.79 14.90 7.64
N THR A 277 -20.79 15.56 8.22
CA THR A 277 -20.44 16.94 7.86
C THR A 277 -19.24 17.04 6.92
N ALA A 278 -18.37 16.03 6.92
CA ALA A 278 -17.12 16.09 6.17
C ALA A 278 -16.59 14.70 5.78
N VAL A 279 -15.83 14.66 4.68
CA VAL A 279 -15.08 13.50 4.20
C VAL A 279 -13.64 13.92 3.97
N SER A 280 -12.69 13.21 4.60
CA SER A 280 -11.26 13.40 4.39
C SER A 280 -10.69 12.17 3.69
N LEU A 281 -10.39 12.33 2.40
CA LEU A 281 -9.69 11.36 1.58
C LEU A 281 -8.19 11.47 1.89
N LYS A 282 -7.60 10.38 2.41
CA LYS A 282 -6.20 10.28 2.85
C LYS A 282 -5.38 9.33 1.97
N GLY A 283 -5.62 9.32 0.66
CA GLY A 283 -4.80 8.58 -0.29
C GLY A 283 -3.75 9.43 -0.97
N CYS A 284 -2.69 8.78 -1.45
CA CYS A 284 -1.66 9.41 -2.28
C CYS A 284 -2.29 9.94 -3.58
N CYS A 285 -2.02 11.19 -3.95
CA CYS A 285 -2.20 11.76 -5.29
C CYS A 285 -3.31 11.16 -6.19
N ALA A 286 -4.57 11.06 -5.76
CA ALA A 286 -5.66 10.56 -6.64
C ALA A 286 -6.03 11.52 -7.80
N GLY A 287 -5.30 12.64 -7.93
CA GLY A 287 -5.56 13.74 -8.85
C GLY A 287 -6.02 15.01 -8.13
N VAL A 288 -5.66 16.18 -8.66
CA VAL A 288 -5.94 17.49 -8.03
C VAL A 288 -7.45 17.75 -7.85
N ASP A 289 -8.25 17.31 -8.81
CA ASP A 289 -9.70 17.50 -8.84
C ASP A 289 -10.48 16.29 -8.27
N TYR A 290 -9.83 15.18 -7.91
CA TYR A 290 -10.53 13.95 -7.50
C TYR A 290 -11.55 14.19 -6.37
N GLY A 291 -11.16 14.90 -5.32
CA GLY A 291 -12.08 15.25 -4.22
C GLY A 291 -13.23 16.17 -4.63
N LYS A 292 -13.02 17.02 -5.64
CA LYS A 292 -14.05 17.88 -6.22
C LYS A 292 -15.05 17.04 -7.03
N ASP A 293 -14.55 16.10 -7.81
CA ASP A 293 -15.36 15.18 -8.60
C ASP A 293 -16.21 14.28 -7.70
N VAL A 294 -15.65 13.75 -6.61
CA VAL A 294 -16.41 12.99 -5.60
C VAL A 294 -17.53 13.86 -5.02
N LEU A 295 -17.26 15.14 -4.71
CA LEU A 295 -18.28 16.05 -4.19
C LEU A 295 -19.42 16.29 -5.20
N ILE A 296 -19.10 16.40 -6.49
CA ILE A 296 -20.09 16.52 -7.57
C ILE A 296 -20.98 15.27 -7.63
N GLU A 297 -20.39 14.08 -7.54
CA GLU A 297 -21.11 12.81 -7.56
C GLU A 297 -22.03 12.65 -6.33
N LEU A 298 -21.56 12.99 -5.12
CA LEU A 298 -22.40 12.97 -3.91
C LEU A 298 -23.59 13.94 -4.00
N ASN A 299 -23.41 15.08 -4.67
CA ASN A 299 -24.48 16.06 -4.84
C ASN A 299 -25.63 15.57 -5.73
N LYS A 300 -25.41 14.58 -6.61
CA LYS A 300 -26.50 13.94 -7.37
C LYS A 300 -27.56 13.34 -6.46
N GLU A 301 -27.16 12.90 -5.27
CA GLU A 301 -28.03 12.38 -4.20
C GLU A 301 -28.30 13.43 -3.11
N ASN A 302 -28.11 14.72 -3.41
CA ASN A 302 -28.29 15.86 -2.51
C ASN A 302 -27.49 15.76 -1.19
N PHE A 303 -26.31 15.12 -1.23
CA PHE A 303 -25.39 15.06 -0.10
C PHE A 303 -24.19 15.97 -0.36
N LYS A 304 -24.05 17.03 0.47
CA LYS A 304 -23.09 18.12 0.25
C LYS A 304 -22.11 18.31 1.42
N PRO A 305 -21.28 17.30 1.77
CA PRO A 305 -20.28 17.46 2.83
C PRO A 305 -19.12 18.34 2.38
N VAL A 306 -18.27 18.77 3.32
CA VAL A 306 -16.92 19.26 2.97
C VAL A 306 -16.06 18.07 2.60
N ILE A 307 -15.46 18.07 1.40
CA ILE A 307 -14.48 17.03 1.00
C ILE A 307 -13.08 17.62 1.02
N SER A 308 -12.11 16.90 1.61
CA SER A 308 -10.70 17.22 1.46
C SER A 308 -9.89 16.03 0.93
N SER A 309 -8.91 16.30 0.08
CA SER A 309 -8.00 15.30 -0.52
C SER A 309 -6.54 15.71 -0.36
N ARG A 310 -5.62 14.78 -0.54
CA ARG A 310 -4.16 15.02 -0.49
C ARG A 310 -3.58 15.08 -1.90
N LEU A 311 -2.62 15.98 -2.09
CA LEU A 311 -1.98 16.24 -3.39
C LEU A 311 -0.56 15.64 -3.51
N GLY A 312 -0.09 14.94 -2.48
CA GLY A 312 1.24 14.36 -2.42
C GLY A 312 1.23 12.94 -1.86
N LEU A 313 2.43 12.34 -1.76
CA LEU A 313 2.65 11.06 -1.08
C LEU A 313 2.11 11.16 0.34
N THR A 314 1.17 10.30 0.71
CA THR A 314 0.47 10.41 1.99
C THR A 314 0.84 9.26 2.91
N GLU A 315 1.24 9.59 4.13
CA GLU A 315 1.67 8.62 5.13
C GLU A 315 0.92 8.81 6.43
N VAL A 316 0.46 7.70 7.01
CA VAL A 316 -0.12 7.65 8.35
C VAL A 316 0.93 7.09 9.29
N TYR A 317 1.35 7.88 10.28
CA TYR A 317 2.31 7.43 11.28
C TYR A 317 1.61 6.70 12.44
N THR A 318 2.40 5.97 13.23
CA THR A 318 1.96 5.23 14.43
C THR A 318 1.22 6.11 15.45
N PHE A 319 1.49 7.41 15.45
CA PHE A 319 0.80 8.41 16.27
C PHE A 319 -0.43 9.04 15.60
N GLY A 320 -0.95 8.42 14.53
CA GLY A 320 -2.21 8.76 13.87
C GLY A 320 -2.24 10.11 13.17
N ARG A 321 -1.09 10.78 13.02
CA ARG A 321 -0.96 12.00 12.21
C ARG A 321 -0.61 11.62 10.78
N VAL A 322 -1.05 12.49 9.88
CA VAL A 322 -0.84 12.34 8.44
C VAL A 322 0.17 13.37 7.98
N LEU A 323 1.23 12.91 7.32
CA LEU A 323 2.14 13.74 6.56
C LEU A 323 1.83 13.58 5.08
N THR A 324 1.94 14.67 4.33
CA THR A 324 1.80 14.63 2.87
C THR A 324 3.05 15.24 2.26
N SER A 325 3.75 14.45 1.43
CA SER A 325 5.11 14.72 0.97
C SER A 325 6.01 15.11 2.14
N ARG A 326 5.91 14.33 3.24
CA ARG A 326 6.59 14.53 4.53
C ARG A 326 6.33 15.87 5.22
N ILE A 327 5.49 16.74 4.68
CA ILE A 327 5.12 18.01 5.33
C ILE A 327 3.90 17.78 6.22
N TYR A 328 4.02 18.20 7.48
CA TYR A 328 2.91 18.23 8.41
C TYR A 328 2.07 19.47 8.14
N HIS A 329 0.77 19.29 7.87
CA HIS A 329 -0.20 20.39 7.74
C HIS A 329 0.22 21.51 6.75
N SER A 330 0.13 21.22 5.46
CA SER A 330 0.36 22.19 4.39
C SER A 330 -0.87 22.38 3.51
N GLU A 331 -1.17 23.65 3.19
CA GLU A 331 -2.20 24.02 2.21
C GLU A 331 -1.82 23.61 0.79
N ASN A 332 -0.52 23.66 0.46
CA ASN A 332 -0.03 23.27 -0.87
C ASN A 332 -0.24 21.78 -1.14
N ASN A 333 -0.36 20.96 -0.09
CA ASN A 333 -0.47 19.50 -0.20
C ASN A 333 -1.90 18.99 0.01
N ARG A 334 -2.90 19.87 0.01
CA ARG A 334 -4.30 19.53 0.25
C ARG A 334 -5.21 20.34 -0.68
N THR A 335 -6.28 19.71 -1.14
CA THR A 335 -7.46 20.45 -1.64
C THR A 335 -8.63 20.20 -0.72
N ALA A 336 -9.53 21.19 -0.61
CA ALA A 336 -10.82 20.96 -0.01
C ALA A 336 -11.90 21.80 -0.67
N TRP A 337 -13.09 21.21 -0.77
CA TRP A 337 -14.20 21.71 -1.56
C TRP A 337 -15.49 21.57 -0.77
N LYS A 338 -16.41 22.52 -0.97
CA LYS A 338 -17.79 22.45 -0.48
C LYS A 338 -18.72 23.19 -1.45
N TYR A 339 -20.01 22.92 -1.36
CA TYR A 339 -21.03 23.81 -1.90
C TYR A 339 -21.25 25.00 -0.95
N ASP A 340 -21.33 26.20 -1.50
CA ASP A 340 -21.78 27.39 -0.77
C ASP A 340 -23.31 27.49 -0.76
N GLU A 341 -23.83 28.58 -0.17
CA GLU A 341 -25.27 28.85 -0.07
C GLU A 341 -25.98 29.07 -1.41
N ASN A 342 -25.22 29.32 -2.49
CA ASN A 342 -25.72 29.52 -3.85
C ASN A 342 -25.51 28.26 -4.73
N ASP A 343 -25.24 27.10 -4.11
CA ASP A 343 -24.94 25.85 -4.79
C ASP A 343 -23.73 25.91 -5.74
N LYS A 344 -22.78 26.81 -5.47
CA LYS A 344 -21.49 26.87 -6.17
C LYS A 344 -20.42 26.14 -5.38
N ILE A 345 -19.58 25.39 -6.09
CA ILE A 345 -18.40 24.75 -5.48
C ILE A 345 -17.33 25.82 -5.21
N VAL A 346 -16.90 25.89 -3.96
CA VAL A 346 -15.85 26.80 -3.49
C VAL A 346 -14.74 26.03 -2.78
N ALA A 347 -13.51 26.53 -2.90
CA ALA A 347 -12.38 26.02 -2.14
C ALA A 347 -12.57 26.34 -0.65
N VAL A 348 -12.14 25.41 0.20
CA VAL A 348 -12.14 25.57 1.65
C VAL A 348 -10.69 25.59 2.10
N PRO A 349 -10.21 26.68 2.72
CA PRO A 349 -8.86 26.69 3.29
C PRO A 349 -8.75 25.60 4.37
N TYR A 350 -7.54 25.34 4.84
CA TYR A 350 -7.35 24.79 6.17
C TYR A 350 -8.18 25.65 7.12
N SER A 351 -9.23 25.06 7.66
CA SER A 351 -9.74 25.57 8.93
C SER A 351 -8.56 25.45 9.87
N ASP A 352 -8.14 26.55 10.48
CA ASP A 352 -7.33 26.51 11.70
C ASP A 352 -7.78 25.30 12.50
N GLU A 353 -6.83 24.47 12.92
CA GLU A 353 -7.16 23.34 13.77
C GLU A 353 -8.07 23.86 14.88
N LYS A 354 -9.21 23.20 15.11
CA LYS A 354 -10.09 23.68 16.16
C LYS A 354 -9.34 23.51 17.48
N HIS A 355 -9.24 24.58 18.25
CA HIS A 355 -8.78 24.58 19.65
C HIS A 355 -9.91 25.08 20.54
N HIS A 356 -9.96 24.58 21.78
CA HIS A 356 -10.90 25.09 22.78
C HIS A 356 -10.51 26.51 23.19
N ILE A 357 -9.22 26.75 23.35
CA ILE A 357 -8.62 27.99 23.84
C ILE A 357 -7.40 28.30 22.98
N VAL A 358 -7.23 29.58 22.64
CA VAL A 358 -5.99 30.13 22.08
C VAL A 358 -5.42 31.10 23.10
N LEU A 359 -4.14 30.92 23.44
CA LEU A 359 -3.38 31.72 24.37
C LEU A 359 -2.28 32.50 23.65
N SER A 360 -1.93 33.65 24.18
CA SER A 360 -0.66 34.33 23.93
C SER A 360 0.09 34.48 25.25
N VAL A 361 1.42 34.36 25.21
CA VAL A 361 2.29 34.67 26.36
C VAL A 361 2.86 36.07 26.15
N ASP A 362 2.65 36.98 27.10
CA ASP A 362 3.19 38.34 27.01
C ASP A 362 4.68 38.42 27.41
N GLU A 363 5.27 39.61 27.28
CA GLU A 363 6.69 39.85 27.57
C GLU A 363 7.04 39.55 29.03
N GLU A 364 6.09 39.77 29.94
CA GLU A 364 6.20 39.47 31.37
C GLU A 364 5.97 37.98 31.70
N GLY A 365 5.65 37.14 30.71
CA GLY A 365 5.45 35.70 30.88
C GLY A 365 4.08 35.30 31.42
N ASN A 366 3.06 36.15 31.31
CA ASN A 366 1.70 35.83 31.74
C ASN A 366 0.87 35.24 30.60
N PRO A 367 0.05 34.21 30.87
CA PRO A 367 -0.86 33.64 29.89
C PRO A 367 -2.09 34.52 29.69
N LYS A 368 -2.36 34.92 28.44
CA LYS A 368 -3.55 35.68 28.06
C LYS A 368 -4.42 34.89 27.09
N VAL A 369 -5.69 34.69 27.45
CA VAL A 369 -6.69 34.08 26.55
C VAL A 369 -7.09 35.09 25.48
N ILE A 370 -6.80 34.79 24.22
CA ILE A 370 -7.11 35.67 23.08
C ILE A 370 -8.35 35.23 22.31
N LYS A 371 -8.66 33.93 22.29
CA LYS A 371 -9.82 33.36 21.59
C LYS A 371 -10.27 32.08 22.26
N THR A 372 -11.57 31.81 22.21
CA THR A 372 -12.15 30.55 22.66
C THR A 372 -13.10 29.98 21.62
N HIS A 373 -13.26 28.66 21.64
CA HIS A 373 -14.20 27.98 20.78
C HIS A 373 -15.64 28.46 21.04
N ASN A 374 -16.35 28.84 19.97
CA ASN A 374 -17.70 29.41 20.02
C ASN A 374 -17.86 30.62 20.96
N ASN A 375 -16.78 31.39 21.20
CA ASN A 375 -16.76 32.52 22.15
C ASN A 375 -17.24 32.14 23.56
N LYS A 376 -17.12 30.85 23.95
CA LYS A 376 -17.48 30.37 25.28
C LYS A 376 -16.48 30.91 26.30
N ASP A 377 -16.95 31.35 27.46
CA ASP A 377 -16.07 31.69 28.58
C ASP A 377 -15.18 30.50 28.95
N TRP A 378 -13.86 30.69 28.92
CA TRP A 378 -12.90 29.61 29.14
C TRP A 378 -13.03 29.00 30.54
N ARG A 379 -13.55 29.76 31.51
CA ARG A 379 -13.81 29.29 32.88
C ARG A 379 -14.92 28.23 32.97
N LYS A 380 -15.68 28.05 31.88
CA LYS A 380 -16.77 27.09 31.77
C LYS A 380 -16.38 25.83 30.99
N PHE A 381 -15.15 25.73 30.49
CA PHE A 381 -14.65 24.47 29.94
C PHE A 381 -14.40 23.46 31.06
N LYS A 382 -14.63 22.19 30.75
CA LYS A 382 -14.47 21.02 31.64
C LYS A 382 -13.76 19.91 30.86
N GLY A 383 -13.13 18.97 31.56
CA GLY A 383 -12.50 17.81 30.94
C GLY A 383 -11.21 18.16 30.19
N GLU A 384 -10.95 17.43 29.11
CA GLU A 384 -9.68 17.46 28.39
C GLU A 384 -9.71 18.48 27.27
N LEU A 385 -8.80 19.46 27.34
CA LEU A 385 -8.77 20.58 26.42
C LEU A 385 -7.60 20.47 25.46
N ARG A 386 -7.90 20.89 24.22
CA ARG A 386 -6.94 21.21 23.19
C ARG A 386 -6.71 22.73 23.17
N VAL A 387 -5.47 23.16 23.37
CA VAL A 387 -5.09 24.57 23.51
C VAL A 387 -4.04 24.94 22.48
N LYS A 388 -4.19 26.09 21.83
CA LYS A 388 -3.16 26.70 20.98
C LYS A 388 -2.43 27.80 21.76
N VAL A 389 -1.12 27.94 21.56
CA VAL A 389 -0.28 28.90 22.27
C VAL A 389 0.59 29.65 21.27
N MET A 390 0.45 30.97 21.24
CA MET A 390 1.43 31.87 20.63
C MET A 390 2.48 32.15 21.69
N ALA A 391 3.65 31.54 21.56
CA ALA A 391 4.67 31.56 22.60
C ALA A 391 5.44 32.87 22.66
N GLY A 392 5.99 33.15 23.85
CA GLY A 392 7.01 34.17 24.05
C GLY A 392 8.39 33.52 24.18
N GLU A 393 9.23 34.05 25.07
CA GLU A 393 10.48 33.41 25.42
C GLU A 393 10.26 32.00 26.01
N ARG A 394 11.24 31.11 25.77
CA ARG A 394 11.16 29.68 26.09
C ARG A 394 10.80 29.39 27.55
N LEU A 395 11.45 30.06 28.52
CA LEU A 395 11.22 29.81 29.94
C LEU A 395 9.90 30.41 30.41
N ASN A 396 9.63 31.66 30.03
CA ASN A 396 8.38 32.34 30.34
C ASN A 396 7.15 31.58 29.82
N THR A 397 7.27 30.96 28.64
CA THR A 397 6.20 30.12 28.08
C THR A 397 5.90 28.90 28.93
N LEU A 398 6.92 28.22 29.47
CA LEU A 398 6.72 27.08 30.37
C LEU A 398 5.97 27.50 31.64
N ASP A 399 6.45 28.56 32.29
CA ASP A 399 5.86 29.07 33.54
C ASP A 399 4.40 29.52 33.33
N ALA A 400 4.13 30.19 32.20
CA ALA A 400 2.78 30.61 31.82
C ALA A 400 1.83 29.42 31.65
N LEU A 401 2.29 28.35 31.01
CA LEU A 401 1.48 27.16 30.78
C LEU A 401 1.25 26.35 32.06
N GLU A 402 2.24 26.26 32.94
CA GLU A 402 2.09 25.64 34.25
C GLU A 402 1.04 26.39 35.08
N ASN A 403 1.15 27.72 35.16
CA ASN A 403 0.19 28.55 35.85
C ASN A 403 -1.23 28.39 35.28
N PHE A 404 -1.37 28.42 33.95
CA PHE A 404 -2.68 28.28 33.32
C PHE A 404 -3.27 26.87 33.51
N GLN A 405 -2.44 25.83 33.51
CA GLN A 405 -2.86 24.46 33.80
C GLN A 405 -3.45 24.35 35.21
N ASP A 406 -2.81 24.97 36.20
CA ASP A 406 -3.31 25.00 37.58
C ASP A 406 -4.65 25.73 37.70
N GLN A 407 -4.82 26.86 36.98
CA GLN A 407 -6.11 27.55 36.93
C GLN A 407 -7.22 26.67 36.34
N LEU A 408 -6.94 25.94 35.26
CA LEU A 408 -7.90 25.02 34.64
C LEU A 408 -8.25 23.84 35.57
N LYS A 409 -7.27 23.32 36.32
CA LYS A 409 -7.48 22.22 37.26
C LYS A 409 -8.50 22.58 38.35
N ILE A 410 -8.50 23.83 38.85
CA ILE A 410 -9.47 24.31 39.86
C ILE A 410 -10.93 24.13 39.40
N GLN A 411 -11.18 24.28 38.10
CA GLN A 411 -12.51 24.13 37.51
C GLN A 411 -12.74 22.73 36.89
N GLY A 412 -11.89 21.74 37.14
CA GLY A 412 -12.07 20.39 36.59
C GLY A 412 -11.84 20.30 35.07
N ALA A 413 -11.00 21.19 34.53
CA ALA A 413 -10.46 21.08 33.18
C ALA A 413 -8.95 20.82 33.24
N LYS A 414 -8.37 20.35 32.13
CA LYS A 414 -6.92 20.24 31.96
C LYS A 414 -6.55 20.44 30.50
N MET A 415 -5.44 21.10 30.22
CA MET A 415 -4.80 20.98 28.92
C MET A 415 -4.34 19.53 28.78
N SER A 416 -4.69 18.90 27.67
CA SER A 416 -4.30 17.52 27.35
C SER A 416 -3.60 17.44 26.00
N GLN A 417 -3.87 18.39 25.11
CA GLN A 417 -3.09 18.66 23.90
C GLN A 417 -2.78 20.15 23.84
N ILE A 418 -1.51 20.50 23.69
CA ILE A 418 -1.04 21.88 23.54
C ILE A 418 -0.32 21.98 22.21
N ASP A 419 -0.79 22.87 21.34
CA ASP A 419 -0.14 23.20 20.08
C ASP A 419 0.54 24.57 20.26
N ILE A 420 1.88 24.60 20.21
CA ILE A 420 2.69 25.78 20.50
C ILE A 420 3.31 26.26 19.19
N GLU A 421 3.15 27.54 18.88
CA GLU A 421 3.83 28.25 17.79
C GLU A 421 4.90 29.15 18.40
N THR A 422 6.18 28.94 18.05
CA THR A 422 7.28 29.77 18.57
C THR A 422 7.26 31.18 18.00
N GLY A 423 6.60 31.38 16.85
CA GLY A 423 6.67 32.64 16.12
C GLY A 423 8.12 33.00 15.77
N GLU A 424 8.44 34.29 15.83
CA GLU A 424 9.77 34.81 15.44
C GLU A 424 10.91 34.39 16.39
N GLN A 425 10.62 33.69 17.49
CA GLN A 425 11.60 33.37 18.54
C GLN A 425 12.37 32.07 18.26
N ASP A 426 13.69 32.18 18.02
CA ASP A 426 14.61 31.03 18.06
C ASP A 426 15.02 30.76 19.51
N TRP A 427 14.28 29.86 20.16
CA TRP A 427 14.44 29.48 21.57
C TRP A 427 15.83 29.01 21.99
N PHE A 428 16.66 28.56 21.05
CA PHE A 428 18.02 28.09 21.32
C PHE A 428 19.10 28.94 20.61
N LYS A 429 18.73 30.10 20.06
CA LYS A 429 19.66 31.01 19.38
C LYS A 429 20.91 31.30 20.21
N GLY A 430 22.07 31.17 19.57
CA GLY A 430 23.38 31.43 20.19
C GLY A 430 23.81 30.41 21.24
N ARG A 431 23.03 29.35 21.49
CA ARG A 431 23.45 28.26 22.37
C ARG A 431 24.24 27.21 21.58
N PRO A 432 25.27 26.60 22.18
CA PRO A 432 26.09 25.58 21.53
C PRO A 432 25.31 24.28 21.21
N ASP A 433 24.11 24.12 21.75
CA ASP A 433 23.23 22.97 21.57
C ASP A 433 21.95 23.30 20.78
N ASN A 434 21.96 24.32 19.91
CA ASN A 434 20.82 24.63 19.02
C ASN A 434 20.61 23.52 17.95
N THR A 435 19.96 22.43 18.36
CA THR A 435 19.74 21.21 17.58
C THR A 435 18.29 20.78 17.69
N LEU A 436 17.78 20.03 16.70
CA LEU A 436 16.45 19.41 16.77
C LEU A 436 16.27 18.58 18.04
N ARG A 437 17.31 17.84 18.45
CA ARG A 437 17.33 17.10 19.72
C ARG A 437 17.04 17.97 20.94
N SER A 438 17.60 19.19 21.00
CA SER A 438 17.36 20.11 22.12
C SER A 438 15.92 20.61 22.17
N TYR A 439 15.33 20.91 20.99
CA TYR A 439 13.89 21.19 20.88
C TYR A 439 13.07 19.99 21.34
N GLY A 440 13.37 18.77 20.85
CA GLY A 440 12.71 17.53 21.26
C GLY A 440 12.75 17.30 22.77
N ARG A 441 13.94 17.39 23.37
CA ARG A 441 14.15 17.23 24.82
C ARG A 441 13.38 18.27 25.62
N HIS A 442 13.38 19.53 25.19
CA HIS A 442 12.68 20.60 25.88
C HIS A 442 11.16 20.42 25.80
N THR A 443 10.62 20.13 24.62
CA THR A 443 9.20 19.83 24.41
C THR A 443 8.75 18.66 25.29
N ARG A 444 9.57 17.62 25.41
CA ARG A 444 9.27 16.48 26.28
C ARG A 444 9.25 16.84 27.76
N LEU A 445 10.23 17.62 28.22
CA LEU A 445 10.29 18.10 29.61
C LEU A 445 9.04 18.93 29.93
N MET A 446 8.68 19.86 29.04
CA MET A 446 7.50 20.69 29.16
C MET A 446 6.21 19.84 29.21
N GLY A 447 6.07 18.84 28.33
CA GLY A 447 4.92 17.92 28.33
C GLY A 447 4.83 17.09 29.61
N THR A 448 5.96 16.72 30.19
CA THR A 448 6.03 16.01 31.47
C THR A 448 5.56 16.90 32.63
N ILE A 449 6.07 18.14 32.71
CA ILE A 449 5.74 19.09 33.77
C ILE A 449 4.26 19.49 33.72
N ILE A 450 3.76 19.84 32.53
CA ILE A 450 2.37 20.30 32.34
C ILE A 450 1.39 19.11 32.29
N GLU A 451 1.92 17.89 32.20
CA GLU A 451 1.15 16.66 32.05
C GLU A 451 0.28 16.61 30.79
N SER A 452 0.84 17.07 29.66
CA SER A 452 0.13 17.23 28.39
C SER A 452 0.89 16.65 27.20
N ASN A 453 0.15 16.29 26.15
CA ASN A 453 0.74 16.10 24.83
C ASN A 453 1.08 17.48 24.24
N ILE A 454 2.20 17.58 23.54
CA ILE A 454 2.67 18.83 22.95
C ILE A 454 2.97 18.63 21.47
N THR A 455 2.48 19.54 20.64
CA THR A 455 2.95 19.76 19.27
C THR A 455 3.60 21.13 19.22
N LEU A 456 4.91 21.19 19.00
CA LEU A 456 5.66 22.44 18.91
C LEU A 456 6.00 22.71 17.46
N HIS A 457 5.55 23.84 16.93
CA HIS A 457 5.92 24.38 15.64
C HIS A 457 7.08 25.34 15.81
N ILE A 458 8.18 25.08 15.10
CA ILE A 458 9.37 25.91 15.09
C ILE A 458 9.26 26.82 13.86
N ASP A 459 8.92 28.08 14.10
CA ASP A 459 8.55 29.06 13.05
C ASP A 459 9.68 30.06 12.73
N SER A 460 10.88 29.86 13.31
CA SER A 460 12.04 30.70 13.04
C SER A 460 13.38 30.02 13.39
N GLY A 461 14.48 30.64 12.94
CA GLY A 461 15.84 30.22 13.28
C GLY A 461 16.38 29.12 12.36
N LEU A 462 17.36 28.36 12.88
CA LEU A 462 18.05 27.32 12.10
C LEU A 462 17.15 26.17 11.66
N HIS A 463 16.09 25.90 12.43
CA HIS A 463 15.21 24.73 12.27
C HIS A 463 13.78 25.15 11.88
N ASP A 464 13.65 26.29 11.21
CA ASP A 464 12.37 26.80 10.71
C ASP A 464 11.62 25.75 9.85
N GLY A 465 10.31 25.68 10.04
CA GLY A 465 9.41 24.72 9.40
C GLY A 465 9.38 23.34 10.08
N ALA A 466 10.17 23.10 11.13
CA ALA A 466 10.12 21.84 11.85
C ALA A 466 8.96 21.77 12.85
N THR A 467 8.44 20.57 13.08
CA THR A 467 7.37 20.31 14.07
C THR A 467 7.77 19.15 14.99
N VAL A 468 7.73 19.36 16.30
CA VAL A 468 7.99 18.34 17.32
C VAL A 468 6.67 17.79 17.85
N PHE A 469 6.53 16.48 17.89
CA PHE A 469 5.43 15.74 18.51
C PHE A 469 5.95 15.01 19.75
N SER A 470 5.40 15.37 20.91
CA SER A 470 5.69 14.72 22.19
C SER A 470 4.39 14.31 22.85
N TYR A 471 4.25 13.03 23.18
CA TYR A 471 3.06 12.53 23.87
C TYR A 471 3.44 12.06 25.26
N LYS A 472 2.68 12.47 26.27
CA LYS A 472 2.95 12.14 27.69
C LYS A 472 3.04 10.63 27.90
N ASN A 473 2.19 9.87 27.21
CA ASN A 473 2.05 8.43 27.37
C ASN A 473 2.72 7.64 26.24
N ALA A 474 3.61 8.27 25.45
CA ALA A 474 4.33 7.56 24.41
C ALA A 474 5.18 6.41 25.02
N PRO A 475 5.14 5.20 24.44
CA PRO A 475 6.02 4.12 24.86
C PRO A 475 7.47 4.55 24.69
N ASP A 476 8.32 4.06 25.59
CA ASP A 476 9.77 4.30 25.55
C ASP A 476 10.15 5.80 25.49
N GLN A 477 9.23 6.64 25.98
CA GLN A 477 9.34 8.09 26.05
C GLN A 477 9.69 8.74 24.70
N GLU A 478 9.10 8.21 23.63
CA GLU A 478 9.31 8.63 22.25
C GLU A 478 8.98 10.11 22.01
N VAL A 479 9.83 10.78 21.23
CA VAL A 479 9.59 12.12 20.67
C VAL A 479 9.89 12.09 19.17
N VAL A 480 8.93 12.52 18.36
CA VAL A 480 9.09 12.56 16.90
C VAL A 480 9.24 14.00 16.44
N ILE A 481 10.19 14.28 15.55
CA ILE A 481 10.38 15.58 14.94
C ILE A 481 10.27 15.43 13.43
N ASN A 482 9.41 16.26 12.85
CA ASN A 482 9.30 16.45 11.42
C ASN A 482 10.07 17.68 10.99
N SER A 483 11.17 17.52 10.25
CA SER A 483 11.92 18.64 9.67
C SER A 483 11.84 18.60 8.14
N PRO A 484 12.08 19.71 7.44
CA PRO A 484 12.12 19.71 5.98
C PRO A 484 13.17 18.78 5.36
N GLU A 485 14.26 18.46 6.08
CA GLU A 485 15.36 17.64 5.57
C GLU A 485 15.21 16.14 5.88
N TYR A 486 14.68 15.80 7.05
CA TYR A 486 14.51 14.43 7.52
C TYR A 486 13.49 14.36 8.67
N LEU A 487 12.98 13.17 8.89
CA LEU A 487 12.12 12.85 10.03
C LEU A 487 12.98 12.14 11.08
N VAL A 488 12.79 12.42 12.37
CA VAL A 488 13.55 11.74 13.43
C VAL A 488 12.65 11.32 14.59
N SER A 489 12.81 10.09 15.07
CA SER A 489 12.21 9.61 16.32
C SER A 489 13.30 9.34 17.34
N TYR A 490 13.25 10.03 18.47
CA TYR A 490 14.07 9.75 19.64
C TYR A 490 13.31 8.84 20.60
N SER A 491 13.85 7.67 20.91
CA SER A 491 13.20 6.71 21.84
C SER A 491 14.22 5.94 22.68
N ASP A 492 13.81 5.51 23.88
CA ASP A 492 14.60 4.60 24.73
C ASP A 492 14.53 3.14 24.23
N ALA A 493 13.67 2.84 23.26
CA ALA A 493 13.58 1.52 22.62
C ALA A 493 14.81 1.20 21.74
N TRP A 494 15.50 2.23 21.27
CA TRP A 494 16.63 2.09 20.36
C TRP A 494 17.94 1.83 21.10
N LYS A 495 18.79 0.96 20.53
CA LYS A 495 20.13 0.67 21.08
C LYS A 495 20.99 1.94 21.08
N SER A 496 21.67 2.20 22.20
CA SER A 496 22.46 3.42 22.43
C SER A 496 23.59 3.66 21.43
N ASN A 497 24.07 2.61 20.77
CA ASN A 497 25.16 2.65 19.80
C ASN A 497 24.70 2.60 18.33
N PHE A 498 23.41 2.75 18.04
CA PHE A 498 22.88 2.69 16.68
C PHE A 498 22.02 3.90 16.32
N ILE A 499 22.17 4.39 15.10
CA ILE A 499 21.11 5.11 14.40
C ILE A 499 20.66 4.23 13.24
N PHE A 500 19.36 4.03 13.14
CA PHE A 500 18.75 3.12 12.19
C PHE A 500 17.80 3.88 11.26
N PHE A 501 17.82 3.59 9.97
CA PHE A 501 16.86 4.15 9.02
C PHE A 501 16.79 3.32 7.74
N ASP A 502 15.65 3.37 7.07
CA ASP A 502 15.47 2.84 5.73
C ASP A 502 15.88 3.88 4.68
N TYR A 503 16.47 3.41 3.59
CA TYR A 503 16.73 4.22 2.41
C TYR A 503 15.42 4.79 1.87
N ASN A 504 15.43 6.09 1.59
CA ASN A 504 14.24 6.81 1.12
C ASN A 504 14.47 7.44 -0.26
N GLU A 505 13.61 7.14 -1.23
CA GLU A 505 13.74 7.66 -2.60
C GLU A 505 13.46 9.17 -2.74
N GLU A 506 12.68 9.75 -1.83
CA GLU A 506 12.46 11.20 -1.76
C GLU A 506 13.61 11.95 -1.08
N ASN A 507 14.63 11.22 -0.60
CA ASN A 507 15.78 11.73 0.14
C ASN A 507 15.42 12.45 1.46
N ILE A 508 14.31 12.04 2.09
CA ILE A 508 13.84 12.51 3.39
C ILE A 508 13.72 11.29 4.32
N PRO A 509 14.83 10.78 4.88
CA PRO A 509 14.85 9.56 5.68
C PRO A 509 14.13 9.74 7.02
N PHE A 510 13.58 8.64 7.54
CA PHE A 510 13.09 8.56 8.91
C PHE A 510 14.15 7.93 9.81
N LEU A 511 14.80 8.76 10.60
CA LEU A 511 15.87 8.39 11.50
C LEU A 511 15.31 7.89 12.83
N SER A 512 15.62 6.64 13.16
CA SER A 512 15.37 6.04 14.47
C SER A 512 16.62 6.20 15.34
N VAL A 513 16.51 7.02 16.38
CA VAL A 513 17.66 7.53 17.14
C VAL A 513 17.46 7.28 18.63
N PRO A 514 18.48 6.81 19.37
CA PRO A 514 18.38 6.64 20.81
C PRO A 514 18.40 8.00 21.53
N ILE A 515 17.67 8.07 22.64
CA ILE A 515 17.72 9.25 23.53
C ILE A 515 19.12 9.37 24.16
N LYS A 516 19.73 8.23 24.54
CA LYS A 516 21.08 8.18 25.11
C LYS A 516 22.06 7.57 24.12
N TYR A 517 23.14 8.29 23.83
CA TYR A 517 24.20 7.84 22.93
C TYR A 517 25.35 7.20 23.69
N ASP A 518 25.89 6.15 23.07
CA ASP A 518 27.28 5.77 23.30
C ASP A 518 28.22 6.73 22.55
N PRO A 519 29.49 6.88 22.99
CA PRO A 519 30.46 7.75 22.31
C PRO A 519 30.69 7.38 20.84
N ASP A 520 30.50 6.10 20.51
CA ASP A 520 30.82 5.49 19.24
C ASP A 520 29.56 4.85 18.62
N ILE A 521 29.07 5.45 17.54
CA ILE A 521 27.79 5.09 16.91
C ILE A 521 28.01 4.33 15.60
N THR A 522 27.19 3.31 15.38
CA THR A 522 26.99 2.69 14.07
C THR A 522 25.80 3.34 13.37
N LEU A 523 26.00 3.87 12.16
CA LEU A 523 24.89 4.25 11.29
C LEU A 523 24.48 3.01 10.49
N ASN A 524 23.21 2.63 10.55
CA ASN A 524 22.68 1.51 9.78
C ASN A 524 21.58 1.99 8.82
N ILE A 525 21.85 1.88 7.53
CA ILE A 525 20.87 2.11 6.47
C ILE A 525 20.38 0.78 5.91
N ILE A 526 19.08 0.60 5.75
CA ILE A 526 18.49 -0.56 5.05
C ILE A 526 18.10 -0.17 3.62
N ILE A 527 18.54 -0.94 2.63
CA ILE A 527 18.11 -0.84 1.24
C ILE A 527 17.27 -2.07 0.92
N SER A 528 15.96 -1.88 0.76
CA SER A 528 14.99 -2.97 0.59
C SER A 528 14.62 -3.25 -0.87
N THR A 529 14.94 -2.34 -1.79
CA THR A 529 14.60 -2.41 -3.21
C THR A 529 15.74 -1.90 -4.08
N GLU A 530 15.72 -2.32 -5.35
CA GLU A 530 16.61 -1.78 -6.39
C GLU A 530 16.39 -0.28 -6.62
N GLY A 531 17.35 0.38 -7.28
CA GLY A 531 17.23 1.79 -7.68
C GLY A 531 17.94 2.79 -6.75
N SER A 532 18.56 2.31 -5.67
CA SER A 532 19.36 3.18 -4.81
C SER A 532 20.60 3.72 -5.55
N THR A 533 20.91 5.01 -5.40
CA THR A 533 22.15 5.59 -5.91
C THR A 533 23.13 5.84 -4.77
N LYS A 534 24.43 5.66 -5.04
CA LYS A 534 25.49 5.86 -4.04
C LYS A 534 25.53 7.30 -3.51
N GLU A 535 25.22 8.29 -4.35
CA GLU A 535 25.11 9.70 -3.97
C GLU A 535 23.93 9.94 -3.00
N MET A 536 22.79 9.30 -3.25
CA MET A 536 21.61 9.43 -2.38
C MET A 536 21.82 8.71 -1.04
N VAL A 537 22.46 7.53 -1.05
CA VAL A 537 22.88 6.84 0.19
C VAL A 537 23.84 7.71 1.00
N LEU A 538 24.83 8.34 0.36
CA LEU A 538 25.75 9.27 1.04
C LEU A 538 24.99 10.47 1.61
N SER A 539 24.05 11.06 0.86
CA SER A 539 23.24 12.20 1.30
C SER A 539 22.48 11.88 2.60
N GLN A 540 21.80 10.73 2.67
CA GLN A 540 21.04 10.34 3.86
C GLN A 540 21.94 9.98 5.04
N LEU A 541 23.10 9.36 4.79
CA LEU A 541 24.12 9.15 5.84
C LEU A 541 24.65 10.48 6.40
N GLN A 542 24.84 11.49 5.55
CA GLN A 542 25.24 12.83 5.98
C GLN A 542 24.14 13.54 6.78
N GLN A 543 22.87 13.36 6.43
CA GLN A 543 21.74 13.84 7.22
C GLN A 543 21.72 13.16 8.60
N ALA A 544 21.87 11.83 8.66
CA ALA A 544 21.98 11.09 9.92
C ALA A 544 23.18 11.54 10.77
N LYS A 545 24.29 11.92 10.16
CA LYS A 545 25.46 12.48 10.87
C LYS A 545 25.15 13.78 11.61
N LYS A 546 24.19 14.59 11.14
CA LYS A 546 23.77 15.83 11.82
C LYS A 546 23.20 15.55 13.22
N GLU A 547 22.67 14.35 13.46
CA GLU A 547 22.06 13.94 14.74
C GLU A 547 23.06 13.53 15.82
N LEU A 548 24.32 13.30 15.45
CA LEU A 548 25.33 12.72 16.36
C LEU A 548 25.85 13.72 17.39
N GLY A 549 25.70 15.03 17.18
CA GLY A 549 26.21 16.05 18.08
C GLY A 549 27.71 15.89 18.35
N ARG A 550 28.08 15.43 19.55
CA ARG A 550 29.47 15.17 19.97
C ARG A 550 29.92 13.71 19.79
N ALA A 551 29.03 12.80 19.44
CA ALA A 551 29.35 11.39 19.22
C ALA A 551 30.14 11.17 17.92
N SER A 552 30.92 10.10 17.88
CA SER A 552 31.74 9.71 16.73
C SER A 552 31.05 8.61 15.92
N ILE A 553 31.32 8.56 14.61
CA ILE A 553 30.88 7.42 13.78
C ILE A 553 31.97 6.36 13.86
N LEU A 554 31.65 5.23 14.48
CA LEU A 554 32.52 4.05 14.50
C LEU A 554 32.57 3.38 13.13
N LYS A 555 31.39 3.17 12.55
CA LYS A 555 31.21 2.51 11.25
C LYS A 555 29.85 2.80 10.65
N VAL A 556 29.74 2.57 9.35
CA VAL A 556 28.48 2.53 8.62
C VAL A 556 28.18 1.10 8.20
N ARG A 557 26.95 0.66 8.43
CA ARG A 557 26.42 -0.60 7.94
C ARG A 557 25.35 -0.34 6.90
N ILE A 558 25.47 -1.00 5.76
CA ILE A 558 24.51 -1.03 4.67
C ILE A 558 23.88 -2.42 4.71
N SER A 559 22.63 -2.49 5.12
CA SER A 559 21.90 -3.74 5.23
C SER A 559 20.93 -3.87 4.05
N THR A 560 20.75 -5.09 3.57
CA THR A 560 19.79 -5.41 2.50
C THR A 560 18.78 -6.41 3.03
N GLY A 561 17.50 -6.20 2.73
CA GLY A 561 16.42 -7.09 3.19
C GLY A 561 16.27 -8.34 2.32
N GLN A 562 15.43 -9.28 2.77
CA GLN A 562 15.15 -10.56 2.07
C GLN A 562 14.75 -10.40 0.61
N GLN A 563 14.05 -9.32 0.28
CA GLN A 563 13.46 -9.11 -1.04
C GLN A 563 14.47 -8.56 -2.05
N TYR A 564 15.63 -8.11 -1.58
CA TYR A 564 16.64 -7.51 -2.44
C TYR A 564 18.04 -7.94 -2.00
N LEU A 565 18.67 -8.78 -2.81
CA LEU A 565 20.09 -9.07 -2.68
C LEU A 565 20.87 -8.17 -3.63
N MET A 566 21.45 -7.09 -3.10
CA MET A 566 22.28 -6.17 -3.88
C MET A 566 23.41 -6.94 -4.61
N PRO A 567 23.54 -6.79 -5.95
CA PRO A 567 24.60 -7.39 -6.74
C PRO A 567 26.00 -7.12 -6.17
N GLU A 568 26.92 -8.05 -6.38
CA GLU A 568 28.28 -7.95 -5.82
C GLU A 568 29.02 -6.70 -6.30
N GLN A 569 29.00 -6.42 -7.61
CA GLN A 569 29.72 -5.28 -8.17
C GLN A 569 29.15 -3.96 -7.62
N GLU A 570 27.83 -3.84 -7.58
CA GLU A 570 27.14 -2.70 -6.99
C GLU A 570 27.51 -2.52 -5.51
N SER A 571 27.51 -3.61 -4.73
CA SER A 571 27.93 -3.61 -3.33
C SER A 571 29.38 -3.13 -3.17
N ARG A 572 30.29 -3.58 -4.03
CA ARG A 572 31.71 -3.20 -4.00
C ARG A 572 31.90 -1.73 -4.37
N ASP A 573 31.20 -1.26 -5.39
CA ASP A 573 31.26 0.14 -5.85
C ASP A 573 30.73 1.09 -4.77
N LEU A 574 29.60 0.73 -4.14
CA LEU A 574 29.02 1.48 -3.04
C LEU A 574 29.94 1.55 -1.82
N ILE A 575 30.51 0.41 -1.39
CA ILE A 575 31.46 0.37 -0.26
C ILE A 575 32.69 1.21 -0.54
N ASN A 576 33.30 1.08 -1.73
CA ASN A 576 34.49 1.86 -2.08
C ASN A 576 34.19 3.36 -2.08
N TYR A 577 33.08 3.76 -2.69
CA TYR A 577 32.63 5.14 -2.71
C TYR A 577 32.42 5.71 -1.30
N LEU A 578 31.62 5.04 -0.47
CA LEU A 578 31.32 5.51 0.88
C LEU A 578 32.55 5.48 1.81
N SER A 579 33.43 4.50 1.65
CA SER A 579 34.67 4.42 2.43
C SER A 579 35.60 5.59 2.13
N GLN A 580 35.64 6.05 0.87
CA GLN A 580 36.40 7.22 0.46
C GLN A 580 35.78 8.52 0.98
N GLU A 581 34.46 8.67 0.86
CA GLU A 581 33.75 9.91 1.20
C GLU A 581 33.58 10.12 2.71
N LEU A 582 33.36 9.05 3.47
CA LEU A 582 33.09 9.14 4.91
C LEU A 582 34.32 8.94 5.78
N GLY A 583 35.37 8.29 5.26
CA GLY A 583 36.60 8.02 6.01
C GLY A 583 36.40 7.14 7.24
N VAL A 584 35.34 6.31 7.26
CA VAL A 584 35.03 5.35 8.33
C VAL A 584 34.90 3.94 7.77
N ARG A 585 34.91 2.93 8.65
CA ARG A 585 34.69 1.54 8.24
C ARG A 585 33.29 1.38 7.67
N ILE A 586 33.19 0.76 6.50
CA ILE A 586 31.91 0.42 5.84
C ILE A 586 31.72 -1.10 5.88
N GLU A 587 30.51 -1.52 6.21
CA GLU A 587 30.08 -2.93 6.24
C GLU A 587 28.85 -3.10 5.34
N ARG A 588 28.79 -4.16 4.54
CA ARG A 588 27.56 -4.60 3.86
C ARG A 588 27.09 -5.91 4.47
N ALA A 589 25.82 -5.93 4.85
CA ALA A 589 25.17 -7.09 5.43
C ALA A 589 23.85 -7.41 4.72
N HIS A 590 23.33 -8.62 4.95
CA HIS A 590 22.07 -9.09 4.40
C HIS A 590 21.25 -9.80 5.49
N GLU A 591 19.94 -9.55 5.49
CA GLU A 591 19.00 -10.19 6.41
C GLU A 591 18.28 -11.33 5.68
N ASP A 592 18.70 -12.57 5.93
CA ASP A 592 18.14 -13.76 5.28
C ASP A 592 16.69 -14.05 5.73
N THR A 593 16.31 -13.71 6.97
CA THR A 593 14.93 -13.86 7.49
C THR A 593 14.53 -12.69 8.40
N ARG A 594 13.23 -12.57 8.71
CA ARG A 594 12.70 -11.38 9.40
C ARG A 594 13.16 -11.51 10.84
N TYR A 595 13.89 -10.52 11.35
CA TYR A 595 14.47 -10.49 12.69
C TYR A 595 15.68 -11.42 12.92
N SER A 596 16.30 -12.01 11.89
CA SER A 596 17.60 -12.68 12.05
C SER A 596 18.74 -11.68 12.19
N GLU A 597 19.83 -12.07 12.85
CA GLU A 597 21.05 -11.26 12.82
C GLU A 597 21.53 -11.11 11.36
N PRO A 598 21.82 -9.87 10.90
CA PRO A 598 22.25 -9.66 9.53
C PRO A 598 23.63 -10.27 9.31
N ARG A 599 23.73 -11.13 8.29
CA ARG A 599 24.97 -11.77 7.88
C ARG A 599 25.89 -10.73 7.23
N LEU A 600 27.10 -10.57 7.78
CA LEU A 600 28.10 -9.67 7.23
C LEU A 600 28.73 -10.29 5.98
N LEU A 601 28.68 -9.58 4.86
CA LEU A 601 29.14 -10.10 3.57
C LEU A 601 30.44 -9.43 3.13
N LEU A 602 30.50 -8.09 3.22
CA LEU A 602 31.65 -7.30 2.81
C LEU A 602 32.01 -6.28 3.89
N SER A 603 33.29 -5.94 4.01
CA SER A 603 33.71 -4.78 4.82
C SER A 603 34.98 -4.14 4.27
N LYS A 604 35.15 -2.84 4.51
CA LYS A 604 36.38 -2.09 4.19
C LYS A 604 36.68 -1.08 5.29
N ASN A 605 37.91 -1.08 5.82
CA ASN A 605 38.35 0.00 6.71
C ASN A 605 38.94 1.16 5.88
N PRO A 606 38.98 2.38 6.42
CA PRO A 606 39.61 3.51 5.74
C PRO A 606 41.08 3.21 5.42
N GLY A 607 41.46 3.38 4.15
CA GLY A 607 42.82 3.16 3.68
C GLY A 607 43.16 1.71 3.28
N ASP A 608 42.26 0.75 3.49
CA ASP A 608 42.45 -0.61 2.99
C ASP A 608 42.44 -0.62 1.44
N PRO A 609 43.40 -1.28 0.77
CA PRO A 609 43.45 -1.32 -0.70
C PRO A 609 42.29 -2.13 -1.27
N GLU A 610 41.89 -3.22 -0.60
CA GLU A 610 40.88 -4.17 -1.08
C GLU A 610 39.73 -4.32 -0.08
N ILE A 611 38.56 -4.75 -0.58
CA ILE A 611 37.39 -5.06 0.26
C ILE A 611 37.55 -6.47 0.80
N LYS A 612 37.37 -6.64 2.12
CA LYS A 612 37.33 -7.95 2.76
C LYS A 612 35.97 -8.62 2.51
N VAL A 613 36.00 -9.84 1.99
CA VAL A 613 34.84 -10.73 1.83
C VAL A 613 34.77 -11.66 3.04
N HIS A 614 33.60 -11.79 3.66
CA HIS A 614 33.41 -12.62 4.87
C HIS A 614 32.65 -13.91 4.58
N ASP A 615 31.67 -13.87 3.67
CA ASP A 615 30.86 -15.03 3.27
C ASP A 615 30.65 -15.04 1.75
N HIS A 616 30.35 -16.22 1.20
CA HIS A 616 30.01 -16.36 -0.21
C HIS A 616 28.70 -15.62 -0.52
N LEU A 617 28.80 -14.65 -1.42
CA LEU A 617 27.72 -13.77 -1.87
C LEU A 617 26.71 -14.42 -2.83
N ALA A 618 26.80 -15.73 -3.05
CA ALA A 618 25.99 -16.43 -4.04
C ALA A 618 25.20 -17.57 -3.37
N GLU A 619 23.87 -17.42 -3.29
CA GLU A 619 23.05 -18.57 -3.62
C GLU A 619 23.09 -18.73 -5.14
N THR A 620 23.45 -19.94 -5.53
CA THR A 620 23.70 -20.43 -6.88
C THR A 620 22.94 -19.70 -7.98
N THR A 621 23.65 -19.13 -8.95
CA THR A 621 23.14 -19.06 -10.32
C THR A 621 22.51 -20.42 -10.64
N PRO A 622 21.28 -20.50 -11.18
CA PRO A 622 20.76 -21.76 -11.71
C PRO A 622 21.86 -22.29 -12.62
N HIS A 623 22.29 -23.53 -12.37
CA HIS A 623 23.29 -24.18 -13.19
C HIS A 623 22.87 -23.93 -14.64
N GLN A 624 23.68 -23.18 -15.41
CA GLN A 624 23.47 -23.18 -16.84
C GLN A 624 23.75 -24.62 -17.23
N ASP A 625 22.69 -25.38 -17.51
CA ASP A 625 22.76 -26.60 -18.28
C ASP A 625 23.19 -26.20 -19.68
N THR A 626 24.45 -25.78 -19.82
CA THR A 626 25.16 -25.93 -21.07
C THR A 626 25.43 -27.43 -21.13
N PRO A 627 24.80 -28.19 -22.06
CA PRO A 627 25.05 -29.61 -22.15
C PRO A 627 26.54 -29.81 -22.37
N LEU A 628 27.24 -30.28 -21.34
CA LEU A 628 28.61 -30.74 -21.47
C LEU A 628 28.52 -32.05 -22.27
N HIS A 629 28.82 -31.90 -23.56
CA HIS A 629 29.06 -32.94 -24.57
C HIS A 629 27.85 -33.51 -25.32
N ASN A 630 28.04 -33.59 -26.65
CA ASN A 630 27.22 -34.35 -27.58
C ASN A 630 27.12 -35.81 -27.12
N TRP A 631 25.97 -36.18 -26.54
CA TRP A 631 25.62 -37.56 -26.21
C TRP A 631 25.46 -38.47 -27.44
N ALA A 632 25.54 -37.91 -28.64
CA ALA A 632 25.40 -38.65 -29.90
C ALA A 632 26.60 -39.56 -30.23
N ASP A 633 27.80 -39.29 -29.67
CA ASP A 633 29.04 -39.99 -30.03
C ASP A 633 29.74 -40.64 -28.81
N LEU A 634 28.98 -41.35 -27.97
CA LEU A 634 29.61 -42.17 -26.92
C LEU A 634 30.30 -43.39 -27.53
N SER A 635 31.60 -43.54 -27.27
CA SER A 635 32.32 -44.77 -27.61
C SER A 635 31.79 -45.96 -26.82
N GLN A 636 31.93 -47.17 -27.36
CA GLN A 636 31.48 -48.40 -26.70
C GLN A 636 32.13 -48.58 -25.30
N GLU A 637 33.35 -48.08 -25.12
CA GLU A 637 34.06 -48.13 -23.83
C GLU A 637 33.43 -47.21 -22.78
N GLN A 638 32.92 -46.03 -23.20
CA GLN A 638 32.19 -45.10 -22.34
C GLN A 638 30.80 -45.66 -21.97
N ILE A 639 30.11 -46.30 -22.91
CA ILE A 639 28.83 -46.99 -22.65
C ILE A 639 29.02 -48.11 -21.62
N ASN A 640 30.09 -48.89 -21.76
CA ASN A 640 30.39 -49.97 -20.82
C ASN A 640 30.71 -49.43 -19.42
N LYS A 641 31.45 -48.31 -19.32
CA LYS A 641 31.72 -47.65 -18.02
C LYS A 641 30.45 -47.11 -17.37
N LEU A 642 29.58 -46.42 -18.11
CA LEU A 642 28.29 -45.92 -17.62
C LEU A 642 27.38 -47.05 -17.12
N THR A 643 27.34 -48.16 -17.87
CA THR A 643 26.57 -49.35 -17.47
C THR A 643 27.10 -49.96 -16.18
N THR A 644 28.42 -49.99 -16.01
CA THR A 644 29.07 -50.49 -14.79
C THR A 644 28.81 -49.57 -13.59
N GLU A 645 28.80 -48.25 -13.81
CA GLU A 645 28.57 -47.26 -12.75
C GLU A 645 27.10 -47.24 -12.32
N ALA A 646 26.16 -47.40 -13.25
CA ALA A 646 24.72 -47.47 -12.96
C ALA A 646 24.30 -48.71 -12.15
N GLN A 647 25.15 -49.75 -12.10
CA GLN A 647 24.95 -50.95 -11.27
C GLN A 647 25.52 -50.81 -9.86
N LYS A 648 26.23 -49.72 -9.53
CA LYS A 648 26.67 -49.47 -8.16
C LYS A 648 25.49 -49.04 -7.30
N PRO A 649 25.36 -49.57 -6.07
CA PRO A 649 24.31 -49.14 -5.16
C PRO A 649 24.46 -47.64 -4.89
N GLN A 650 23.39 -46.88 -5.15
CA GLN A 650 23.36 -45.45 -4.82
C GLN A 650 23.48 -45.29 -3.30
N PRO A 651 24.36 -44.40 -2.82
CA PRO A 651 24.38 -44.08 -1.39
C PRO A 651 23.02 -43.47 -1.03
N SER A 652 22.37 -44.02 0.00
CA SER A 652 21.17 -43.43 0.57
C SER A 652 21.49 -42.03 1.06
N LEU A 653 20.87 -41.02 0.46
CA LEU A 653 20.76 -39.69 1.06
C LEU A 653 19.83 -39.81 2.27
N ALA A 654 20.37 -40.32 3.37
CA ALA A 654 19.80 -40.15 4.69
C ALA A 654 20.54 -38.98 5.34
N ASN A 655 19.76 -38.08 5.95
CA ASN A 655 20.14 -36.90 6.73
C ASN A 655 20.25 -35.59 5.93
N HIS A 656 19.08 -34.97 5.72
CA HIS A 656 18.88 -33.57 6.09
C HIS A 656 17.45 -33.46 6.65
N ASP A 657 17.34 -33.69 7.96
CA ASP A 657 16.26 -33.11 8.79
C ASP A 657 16.75 -31.73 9.26
#